data_AF-A0A024VXU2-F1
#
_entry.id   AF-A0A024VXU2-F1
#
_cell.length_a   1.000
_cell.length_b   1.000
_cell.length_c   1.000
_cell.angle_alpha   90.00
_cell.angle_beta   90.00
_cell.angle_gamma   90.00
#
_symmetry.space_group_name_H-M   'P 1'
#
loop_
_entity.id
_entity.type
_entity.pdbx_description
1 polymer ?
#
loop_
_entity_poly.entity_id
_entity_poly.type
_entity_poly.pdbx_seq_one_letter_code
_entity_poly.pdbx_strand_id
1 'polypeptide(L)'
;GNICNIDTKYSNDSRGTKDYNGPCTGKNQGRFEIGTPWSNIVEKKETSYKNVIMPQRREHMCTSNLEYLNTSSKGLSNGSFASHSLLGDVLLAAKEEAKKIKELYEKNNDKQGQNGKNGLTDDKTVCRAIKYSFADLGDIIKGTDLWDLDVGAQKMEDHLKKIFEKIKEEIKNKHPGIKGKYDGDDQNSPQYKQLREDWWEANRDEIWKAMQCALQELKTSHGDCAYSRSGIIPYDDYIPQRLRWMTEWAEWFCKMQKEEYEALAEKYRKCRSKGDGKQCMKDDGECKTCTEACTTYGDKIKKWEKQWEIIKTKYEELYGQAQTTARNTGPTGFYDPDYQQVVDFLTPIHKESIAARNRVKRAAPVLTGDTATTQKTPYSTAAGYIHQELQDIGCVSQQNEFCNSDGKNTKYAFKEPPDGYDEACNYDKETASSSEFTTGSKNTEEPPSQPRPADGPVDPDSKEHDEDEDDDEDEDDDDASSDEDKPTLKDTRTNPCSGNTSDANATYPVLAGKVAETLQVEAQTQLGQTKSVLRGDIKKAEFKNKAVKVVALNDVCDINKEHTNDTRDNNGGPREGKGKQRFDIGEGWTNVKPRDTTNGEFYLPPRRQHMCTSNLEKIDDNFVTQNTEDHVNDSFLWDVLLAAKEEAEDIKNNYNEGNNGQNKGKTGLNNEKTVCRAIRYSFADIGDIIRGREIWVENMDAKILQENLKEIFGKIKEEIKKKHLGIEGNDKYTNDNSPYKKLREDWWEANREKVWEAMKCHIKDFKVTSGDKSPSSHCGYRDHPPYDDYIPQRLRWMTEWAEWYCKAQKKEYDELFQKCGICMNENCNNDKCAECTQACAQYKTKIDTWRDQWEKIKEKYETLYGQAKTTSTNAGPTGFNDGRPDYQQVVHFFKELQEKYKTATSGRTKTFL
;
A
#
# COMPACT_ATOMS: atom_id res chain seq x y z
N GLY A 1 10.97 20.41 -26.78
CA GLY A 1 11.89 21.31 -26.06
C GLY A 1 11.90 20.92 -24.60
N ASN A 2 12.82 21.45 -23.78
CA ASN A 2 12.77 21.20 -22.34
C ASN A 2 11.53 21.89 -21.74
N ILE A 3 10.57 21.10 -21.24
CA ILE A 3 9.29 21.58 -20.67
C ILE A 3 9.49 22.58 -19.54
N CYS A 4 10.57 22.44 -18.76
CA CYS A 4 10.88 23.35 -17.66
C CYS A 4 11.31 24.75 -18.12
N ASN A 5 11.63 24.92 -19.41
CA ASN A 5 11.99 26.22 -19.97
C ASN A 5 10.78 27.02 -20.48
N ILE A 6 9.55 26.50 -20.33
CA ILE A 6 8.35 27.25 -20.72
C ILE A 6 8.22 28.52 -19.86
N ASP A 7 7.97 29.65 -20.53
CA ASP A 7 7.82 30.97 -19.93
C ASP A 7 6.66 31.74 -20.61
N THR A 8 6.43 32.99 -20.21
CA THR A 8 5.31 33.80 -20.72
C THR A 8 5.38 34.09 -22.22
N LYS A 9 6.52 33.90 -22.90
CA LYS A 9 6.64 34.08 -24.36
C LYS A 9 5.95 32.96 -25.15
N TYR A 10 5.66 31.83 -24.50
CA TYR A 10 4.97 30.70 -25.10
C TYR A 10 3.45 30.73 -24.86
N SER A 11 2.93 31.79 -24.23
CA SER A 11 1.51 31.94 -23.96
C SER A 11 0.78 32.65 -25.09
N ASN A 12 -0.48 32.27 -25.33
CA ASN A 12 -1.39 32.95 -26.27
C ASN A 12 -2.27 33.99 -25.55
N ASP A 13 -1.84 34.55 -24.42
CA ASP A 13 -2.56 35.61 -23.71
C ASP A 13 -2.74 36.86 -24.60
N SER A 14 -3.93 37.43 -24.59
CA SER A 14 -4.30 38.62 -25.38
C SER A 14 -3.75 39.93 -24.81
N ARG A 15 -3.31 39.94 -23.55
CA ARG A 15 -2.78 41.11 -22.85
C ARG A 15 -1.29 41.25 -23.17
N GLY A 16 -0.88 42.47 -23.54
CA GLY A 16 0.53 42.77 -23.77
C GLY A 16 1.37 42.70 -22.48
N THR A 17 2.70 42.70 -22.62
CA THR A 17 3.67 42.58 -21.49
C THR A 17 3.59 43.67 -20.42
N LYS A 18 2.79 44.73 -20.63
CA LYS A 18 2.56 45.79 -19.64
C LYS A 18 1.52 45.41 -18.58
N ASP A 19 0.53 44.61 -18.96
CA ASP A 19 -0.64 44.29 -18.12
C ASP A 19 -0.66 42.80 -17.70
N TYR A 20 0.34 42.04 -18.11
CA TYR A 20 0.46 40.60 -17.87
C TYR A 20 1.88 40.22 -17.44
N ASN A 21 1.99 39.68 -16.23
CA ASN A 21 3.23 39.19 -15.62
C ASN A 21 3.23 37.66 -15.45
N GLY A 22 2.37 36.94 -16.18
CA GLY A 22 2.26 35.48 -16.12
C GLY A 22 0.93 34.98 -15.54
N PRO A 23 0.74 33.66 -15.46
CA PRO A 23 -0.51 33.01 -15.05
C PRO A 23 -1.08 33.44 -13.68
N CYS A 24 -0.24 33.95 -12.78
CA CYS A 24 -0.68 34.45 -11.47
C CYS A 24 -1.08 35.94 -11.46
N THR A 25 -1.15 36.62 -12.62
CA THR A 25 -1.50 38.05 -12.71
C THR A 25 -2.90 38.31 -12.14
N GLY A 26 -3.04 39.30 -11.26
CA GLY A 26 -4.32 39.67 -10.63
C GLY A 26 -4.83 38.67 -9.57
N LYS A 27 -4.07 37.61 -9.26
CA LYS A 27 -4.42 36.66 -8.20
C LYS A 27 -3.87 37.14 -6.85
N ASN A 28 -4.65 37.02 -5.79
CA ASN A 28 -4.26 37.45 -4.45
C ASN A 28 -3.12 36.58 -3.90
N GLN A 29 -2.21 37.19 -3.13
CA GLN A 29 -1.10 36.50 -2.47
C GLN A 29 -1.51 35.81 -1.17
N GLY A 30 -2.62 36.22 -0.55
CA GLY A 30 -3.22 35.61 0.66
C GLY A 30 -3.94 34.29 0.40
N ARG A 31 -3.35 33.41 -0.42
CA ARG A 31 -3.85 32.05 -0.65
C ARG A 31 -3.19 31.14 0.38
N PHE A 32 -3.97 30.32 1.08
CA PHE A 32 -3.56 29.45 2.20
C PHE A 32 -3.50 30.08 3.60
N GLU A 33 -4.18 31.20 3.84
CA GLU A 33 -4.20 31.83 5.16
C GLU A 33 -4.99 30.99 6.17
N ILE A 34 -4.34 30.65 7.29
CA ILE A 34 -4.97 29.96 8.42
C ILE A 34 -5.95 30.92 9.09
N GLY A 35 -7.11 30.41 9.52
CA GLY A 35 -8.10 31.22 10.22
C GLY A 35 -9.14 31.89 9.32
N THR A 36 -8.84 32.07 8.02
CA THR A 36 -9.77 32.64 7.05
C THR A 36 -10.76 31.56 6.59
N PRO A 37 -12.07 31.67 6.91
CA PRO A 37 -13.07 30.72 6.47
C PRO A 37 -13.15 30.70 4.95
N TRP A 38 -13.46 29.52 4.41
CA TRP A 38 -13.54 29.33 2.97
C TRP A 38 -14.76 30.02 2.37
N SER A 39 -14.70 30.33 1.08
CA SER A 39 -15.76 31.09 0.41
C SER A 39 -16.97 30.20 0.15
N ASN A 40 -18.15 30.61 0.63
CA ASN A 40 -19.42 30.07 0.13
C ASN A 40 -19.74 30.74 -1.22
N ILE A 41 -19.32 30.12 -2.31
CA ILE A 41 -19.41 30.71 -3.66
C ILE A 41 -20.85 30.93 -4.14
N VAL A 42 -21.81 30.24 -3.54
CA VAL A 42 -23.23 30.45 -3.81
C VAL A 42 -23.65 31.84 -3.34
N GLU A 43 -23.20 32.25 -2.16
CA GLU A 43 -23.49 33.60 -1.62
C GLU A 43 -22.81 34.69 -2.45
N LYS A 44 -21.66 34.39 -3.06
CA LYS A 44 -20.96 35.29 -3.98
C LYS A 44 -21.57 35.34 -5.39
N LYS A 45 -22.53 34.46 -5.71
CA LYS A 45 -23.10 34.28 -7.06
C LYS A 45 -22.06 33.91 -8.11
N GLU A 46 -21.05 33.15 -7.69
CA GLU A 46 -19.92 32.73 -8.52
C GLU A 46 -20.06 31.28 -9.03
N THR A 47 -21.17 30.61 -8.68
CA THR A 47 -21.50 29.28 -9.18
C THR A 47 -23.00 29.03 -9.36
N SER A 48 -23.36 28.14 -10.30
CA SER A 48 -24.70 27.59 -10.44
C SER A 48 -24.98 26.41 -9.49
N TYR A 49 -23.92 25.78 -8.96
CA TYR A 49 -24.00 24.64 -8.05
C TYR A 49 -24.39 25.08 -6.63
N LYS A 50 -25.08 24.21 -5.88
CA LYS A 50 -25.55 24.53 -4.52
C LYS A 50 -24.57 24.04 -3.46
N ASN A 51 -24.57 24.72 -2.31
CA ASN A 51 -23.88 24.30 -1.10
C ASN A 51 -22.39 23.97 -1.35
N VAL A 52 -21.68 24.86 -2.04
CA VAL A 52 -20.26 24.66 -2.37
C VAL A 52 -19.41 25.57 -1.49
N ILE A 53 -18.47 24.97 -0.77
CA ILE A 53 -17.45 25.67 0.01
C ILE A 53 -16.13 25.48 -0.71
N MET A 54 -15.49 26.60 -1.06
CA MET A 54 -14.40 26.60 -2.03
C MET A 54 -13.05 26.95 -1.41
N PRO A 55 -11.97 26.23 -1.79
CA PRO A 55 -10.62 26.51 -1.33
C PRO A 55 -10.13 27.90 -1.75
N GLN A 56 -9.48 28.60 -0.83
CA GLN A 56 -8.67 29.80 -1.15
C GLN A 56 -7.60 29.48 -2.22
N ARG A 57 -7.11 28.24 -2.25
CA ARG A 57 -6.16 27.74 -3.27
C ARG A 57 -6.72 27.90 -4.68
N ARG A 58 -7.94 27.40 -4.91
CA ARG A 58 -8.64 27.48 -6.22
C ARG A 58 -9.01 28.93 -6.57
N GLU A 59 -9.43 29.72 -5.58
CA GLU A 59 -9.76 31.16 -5.73
C GLU A 59 -8.64 32.04 -6.24
N HIS A 60 -7.41 31.66 -5.92
CA HIS A 60 -6.24 32.42 -6.32
C HIS A 60 -5.27 31.57 -7.15
N MET A 61 -5.80 30.55 -7.80
CA MET A 61 -5.05 29.67 -8.69
C MET A 61 -4.49 30.44 -9.89
N CYS A 62 -3.27 30.09 -10.31
CA CYS A 62 -2.58 30.76 -11.40
C CYS A 62 -3.10 30.33 -12.77
N THR A 63 -4.32 30.76 -13.10
CA THR A 63 -5.03 30.46 -14.37
C THR A 63 -5.28 31.70 -15.23
N SER A 64 -4.70 32.86 -14.87
CA SER A 64 -5.02 34.13 -15.53
C SER A 64 -4.72 34.11 -17.02
N ASN A 65 -3.73 33.36 -17.49
CA ASN A 65 -3.45 33.26 -18.93
C ASN A 65 -4.56 32.52 -19.69
N LEU A 66 -5.17 31.52 -19.06
CA LEU A 66 -6.29 30.75 -19.62
C LEU A 66 -7.58 31.60 -19.70
N GLU A 67 -7.77 32.50 -18.75
CA GLU A 67 -8.90 33.45 -18.70
C GLU A 67 -8.84 34.51 -19.82
N TYR A 68 -7.67 34.76 -20.42
CA TYR A 68 -7.42 35.81 -21.39
C TYR A 68 -6.82 35.31 -22.73
N LEU A 69 -6.99 34.03 -23.06
CA LEU A 69 -6.50 33.45 -24.32
C LEU A 69 -7.02 34.20 -25.56
N ASN A 70 -6.11 34.54 -26.46
CA ASN A 70 -6.45 35.07 -27.77
C ASN A 70 -6.82 33.93 -28.73
N THR A 71 -8.10 33.53 -28.73
CA THR A 71 -8.60 32.46 -29.61
C THR A 71 -8.49 32.76 -31.11
N SER A 72 -8.27 34.03 -31.47
CA SER A 72 -8.04 34.46 -32.86
C SER A 72 -6.57 34.36 -33.28
N SER A 73 -5.66 34.06 -32.35
CA SER A 73 -4.25 33.84 -32.68
C SER A 73 -4.09 32.65 -33.62
N LYS A 74 -3.04 32.66 -34.46
CA LYS A 74 -2.77 31.55 -35.39
C LYS A 74 -2.61 30.20 -34.67
N GLY A 75 -2.07 30.20 -33.45
CA GLY A 75 -1.88 29.00 -32.64
C GLY A 75 -3.21 28.36 -32.20
N LEU A 76 -4.20 29.16 -31.86
CA LEU A 76 -5.48 28.67 -31.32
C LEU A 76 -6.64 28.62 -32.34
N SER A 77 -6.58 29.42 -33.41
CA SER A 77 -7.62 29.46 -34.45
C SER A 77 -7.46 28.39 -35.55
N ASN A 78 -6.28 27.78 -35.65
CA ASN A 78 -5.98 26.75 -36.64
C ASN A 78 -5.96 25.37 -35.98
N GLY A 79 -6.82 24.45 -36.41
CA GLY A 79 -6.95 23.11 -35.84
C GLY A 79 -5.65 22.29 -35.82
N SER A 80 -4.74 22.50 -36.78
CA SER A 80 -3.43 21.83 -36.81
C SER A 80 -2.48 22.25 -35.68
N PHE A 81 -2.75 23.40 -35.04
CA PHE A 81 -1.92 23.95 -33.96
C PHE A 81 -2.67 24.05 -32.63
N ALA A 82 -4.01 24.14 -32.66
CA ALA A 82 -4.86 24.45 -31.51
C ALA A 82 -4.58 23.57 -30.29
N SER A 83 -4.48 22.26 -30.47
CA SER A 83 -4.18 21.32 -29.38
C SER A 83 -2.80 21.56 -28.75
N HIS A 84 -1.78 21.79 -29.58
CA HIS A 84 -0.41 22.03 -29.13
C HIS A 84 -0.26 23.39 -28.45
N SER A 85 -0.91 24.43 -28.98
CA SER A 85 -0.90 25.77 -28.40
C SER A 85 -1.65 25.80 -27.07
N LEU A 86 -2.81 25.13 -26.98
CA LEU A 86 -3.54 24.97 -25.72
C LEU A 86 -2.69 24.27 -24.68
N LEU A 87 -2.03 23.16 -25.06
CA LEU A 87 -1.13 22.44 -24.15
C LEU A 87 -0.05 23.39 -23.61
N GLY A 88 0.60 24.18 -24.46
CA GLY A 88 1.60 25.17 -24.03
C GLY A 88 1.08 26.14 -22.95
N ASP A 89 -0.12 26.69 -23.13
CA ASP A 89 -0.74 27.58 -22.15
C ASP A 89 -1.08 26.87 -20.81
N VAL A 90 -1.55 25.62 -20.87
CA VAL A 90 -1.86 24.82 -19.68
C VAL A 90 -0.59 24.41 -18.92
N LEU A 91 0.47 24.01 -19.64
CA LEU A 91 1.78 23.71 -19.06
C LEU A 91 2.35 24.93 -18.31
N LEU A 92 2.22 26.12 -18.89
CA LEU A 92 2.67 27.37 -18.27
C LEU A 92 1.88 27.67 -16.99
N ALA A 93 0.55 27.55 -17.02
CA ALA A 93 -0.31 27.73 -15.85
C ALA A 93 0.06 26.75 -14.72
N ALA A 94 0.22 25.48 -15.05
CA ALA A 94 0.58 24.41 -14.11
C ALA A 94 1.94 24.67 -13.44
N LYS A 95 2.96 25.02 -14.23
CA LYS A 95 4.30 25.34 -13.73
C LYS A 95 4.28 26.53 -12.77
N GLU A 96 3.63 27.62 -13.15
CA GLU A 96 3.60 28.84 -12.33
C GLU A 96 2.73 28.68 -11.08
N GLU A 97 1.67 27.86 -11.13
CA GLU A 97 0.89 27.46 -9.97
C GLU A 97 1.74 26.71 -8.94
N ALA A 98 2.47 25.66 -9.37
CA ALA A 98 3.35 24.90 -8.49
C ALA A 98 4.48 25.78 -7.91
N LYS A 99 5.06 26.66 -8.75
CA LYS A 99 6.07 27.64 -8.32
C LYS A 99 5.52 28.60 -7.29
N LYS A 100 4.29 29.09 -7.45
CA LYS A 100 3.67 29.99 -6.48
C LYS A 100 3.44 29.32 -5.13
N ILE A 101 2.97 28.07 -5.11
CA ILE A 101 2.81 27.29 -3.88
C ILE A 101 4.17 27.13 -3.18
N LYS A 102 5.23 26.80 -3.93
CA LYS A 102 6.59 26.71 -3.41
C LYS A 102 7.08 28.04 -2.82
N GLU A 103 6.93 29.15 -3.53
CA GLU A 103 7.34 30.47 -3.02
C GLU A 103 6.65 30.82 -1.69
N LEU A 104 5.39 30.43 -1.52
CA LEU A 104 4.64 30.65 -0.28
C LEU A 104 5.15 29.76 0.86
N TYR A 105 5.50 28.51 0.54
CA TYR A 105 6.15 27.60 1.48
C TYR A 105 7.53 28.10 1.94
N GLU A 106 8.40 28.51 1.01
CA GLU A 106 9.75 29.01 1.32
C GLU A 106 9.72 30.29 2.16
N LYS A 107 8.77 31.19 1.89
CA LYS A 107 8.54 32.40 2.69
C LYS A 107 8.20 32.12 4.16
N ASN A 108 7.68 30.93 4.48
CA ASN A 108 7.44 30.52 5.88
C ASN A 108 8.73 30.10 6.58
N ASN A 109 9.70 29.54 5.84
CA ASN A 109 10.96 29.01 6.40
C ASN A 109 12.00 30.11 6.67
N ASP A 110 11.99 31.22 5.91
CA ASP A 110 13.03 32.26 5.96
C ASP A 110 12.90 33.29 7.09
N LYS A 111 11.90 33.20 7.98
CA LYS A 111 11.74 34.14 9.10
C LYS A 111 11.55 33.42 10.43
N GLN A 112 12.59 33.44 11.26
CA GLN A 112 12.53 33.10 12.69
C GLN A 112 11.30 33.75 13.36
N GLY A 113 10.23 32.97 13.50
CA GLY A 113 9.15 33.20 14.46
C GLY A 113 8.11 34.29 14.19
N GLN A 114 8.04 34.95 13.02
CA GLN A 114 7.08 36.07 12.84
C GLN A 114 6.29 36.14 11.52
N ASN A 115 6.11 35.05 10.76
CA ASN A 115 5.11 35.03 9.68
C ASN A 115 4.49 33.65 9.39
N GLY A 116 4.22 32.85 10.44
CA GLY A 116 3.39 31.64 10.33
C GLY A 116 1.91 31.95 10.15
N LYS A 117 1.54 32.61 9.05
CA LYS A 117 0.13 32.97 8.75
C LYS A 117 -0.52 32.08 7.69
N ASN A 118 0.29 31.36 6.90
CA ASN A 118 -0.23 30.42 5.92
C ASN A 118 0.15 28.99 6.31
N GLY A 119 -0.72 28.02 6.05
CA GLY A 119 -0.59 26.66 6.60
C GLY A 119 0.16 25.68 5.73
N LEU A 120 1.03 26.17 4.85
CA LEU A 120 2.04 25.34 4.18
C LEU A 120 3.21 25.11 5.14
N THR A 121 3.05 24.13 6.03
CA THR A 121 3.94 23.89 7.18
C THR A 121 4.99 22.81 6.95
N ASP A 122 4.79 21.94 5.96
CA ASP A 122 5.60 20.74 5.73
C ASP A 122 5.49 20.27 4.27
N ASP A 123 6.42 19.41 3.86
CA ASP A 123 6.50 18.90 2.50
C ASP A 123 5.25 18.10 2.07
N LYS A 124 4.58 17.40 2.99
CA LYS A 124 3.37 16.62 2.67
C LYS A 124 2.20 17.55 2.37
N THR A 125 2.04 18.62 3.14
CA THR A 125 1.04 19.67 2.90
C THR A 125 1.27 20.33 1.53
N VAL A 126 2.51 20.71 1.22
CA VAL A 126 2.86 21.30 -0.09
C VAL A 126 2.52 20.33 -1.23
N CYS A 127 2.86 19.06 -1.06
CA CYS A 127 2.56 18.03 -2.04
C CYS A 127 1.05 17.88 -2.29
N ARG A 128 0.22 17.80 -1.23
CA ARG A 128 -1.24 17.76 -1.37
C ARG A 128 -1.79 18.99 -2.08
N ALA A 129 -1.33 20.19 -1.74
CA ALA A 129 -1.75 21.42 -2.40
C ALA A 129 -1.46 21.40 -3.92
N ILE A 130 -0.29 20.88 -4.32
CA ILE A 130 0.09 20.75 -5.72
C ILE A 130 -0.76 19.68 -6.44
N LYS A 131 -1.03 18.55 -5.80
CA LYS A 131 -1.93 17.50 -6.34
C LYS A 131 -3.36 18.00 -6.53
N TYR A 132 -3.89 18.75 -5.56
CA TYR A 132 -5.22 19.36 -5.68
C TYR A 132 -5.25 20.43 -6.77
N SER A 133 -4.19 21.22 -6.95
CA SER A 133 -4.08 22.17 -8.07
C SER A 133 -3.97 21.46 -9.42
N PHE A 134 -3.24 20.35 -9.52
CA PHE A 134 -3.25 19.51 -10.72
C PHE A 134 -4.66 19.02 -11.06
N ALA A 135 -5.38 18.51 -10.05
CA ALA A 135 -6.72 18.00 -10.22
C ALA A 135 -7.75 19.08 -10.63
N ASP A 136 -7.67 20.27 -10.02
CA ASP A 136 -8.53 21.40 -10.37
C ASP A 136 -8.25 21.93 -11.79
N LEU A 137 -6.99 21.91 -12.27
CA LEU A 137 -6.71 22.17 -13.69
C LEU A 137 -7.44 21.15 -14.58
N GLY A 138 -7.44 19.89 -14.18
CA GLY A 138 -8.19 18.84 -14.85
C GLY A 138 -9.67 19.13 -14.93
N ASP A 139 -10.30 19.56 -13.84
CA ASP A 139 -11.73 19.93 -13.85
C ASP A 139 -12.02 21.13 -14.75
N ILE A 140 -11.15 22.15 -14.74
CA ILE A 140 -11.28 23.31 -15.62
C ILE A 140 -11.26 22.88 -17.09
N ILE A 141 -10.28 22.05 -17.48
CA ILE A 141 -10.14 21.61 -18.86
C ILE A 141 -11.29 20.68 -19.29
N LYS A 142 -11.69 19.74 -18.42
CA LYS A 142 -12.84 18.86 -18.65
C LYS A 142 -14.19 19.60 -18.65
N GLY A 143 -14.23 20.82 -18.10
CA GLY A 143 -15.44 21.62 -17.94
C GLY A 143 -16.33 21.14 -16.78
N THR A 144 -15.74 20.51 -15.77
CA THR A 144 -16.40 20.00 -14.56
C THR A 144 -16.09 20.83 -13.31
N ASP A 145 -15.39 21.95 -13.46
CA ASP A 145 -15.05 22.86 -12.37
C ASP A 145 -16.32 23.51 -11.77
N LEU A 146 -16.39 23.53 -10.44
CA LEU A 146 -17.52 24.06 -9.69
C LEU A 146 -17.56 25.60 -9.66
N TRP A 147 -16.56 26.27 -10.21
CA TRP A 147 -16.51 27.73 -10.32
C TRP A 147 -16.93 28.17 -11.73
N ASP A 148 -18.23 28.26 -11.99
CA ASP A 148 -18.77 28.42 -13.35
C ASP A 148 -19.44 29.78 -13.65
N LEU A 149 -19.73 30.63 -12.66
CA LEU A 149 -20.39 31.94 -12.89
C LEU A 149 -19.50 33.16 -12.74
N ASP A 150 -18.25 33.01 -12.29
CA ASP A 150 -17.30 34.13 -12.33
C ASP A 150 -16.96 34.53 -13.75
N VAL A 151 -16.71 35.83 -13.91
CA VAL A 151 -16.44 36.44 -15.22
C VAL A 151 -15.16 35.86 -15.84
N GLY A 152 -14.12 35.60 -15.05
CA GLY A 152 -12.88 34.97 -15.52
C GLY A 152 -13.13 33.52 -15.93
N ALA A 153 -13.83 32.76 -15.10
CA ALA A 153 -14.17 31.37 -15.39
C ALA A 153 -15.05 31.22 -16.65
N GLN A 154 -16.07 32.07 -16.82
CA GLN A 154 -16.92 32.08 -18.02
C GLN A 154 -16.13 32.40 -19.28
N LYS A 155 -15.24 33.39 -19.23
CA LYS A 155 -14.36 33.71 -20.36
C LYS A 155 -13.44 32.55 -20.71
N MET A 156 -12.84 31.92 -19.70
CA MET A 156 -12.00 30.74 -19.88
C MET A 156 -12.77 29.61 -20.54
N GLU A 157 -13.98 29.31 -20.06
CA GLU A 157 -14.85 28.29 -20.64
C GLU A 157 -15.23 28.61 -22.10
N ASP A 158 -15.56 29.87 -22.41
CA ASP A 158 -15.85 30.30 -23.77
C ASP A 158 -14.63 30.21 -24.70
N HIS A 159 -13.42 30.43 -24.19
CA HIS A 159 -12.19 30.19 -24.94
C HIS A 159 -11.96 28.70 -25.20
N LEU A 160 -12.11 27.87 -24.17
CA LEU A 160 -11.95 26.41 -24.28
C LEU A 160 -12.93 25.83 -25.31
N LYS A 161 -14.21 26.24 -25.29
CA LYS A 161 -15.21 25.83 -26.29
C LYS A 161 -14.72 26.10 -27.72
N LYS A 162 -14.24 27.32 -28.00
CA LYS A 162 -13.74 27.71 -29.33
C LYS A 162 -12.50 26.91 -29.74
N ILE A 163 -11.60 26.63 -28.81
CA ILE A 163 -10.37 25.88 -29.08
C ILE A 163 -10.70 24.41 -29.36
N PHE A 164 -11.55 23.79 -28.55
CA PHE A 164 -11.97 22.39 -28.73
C PHE A 164 -12.81 22.19 -30.00
N GLU A 165 -13.59 23.19 -30.42
CA GLU A 165 -14.20 23.21 -31.75
C GLU A 165 -13.14 23.04 -32.86
N LYS A 166 -12.04 23.80 -32.80
CA LYS A 166 -10.94 23.70 -33.79
C LYS A 166 -10.18 22.39 -33.73
N ILE A 167 -9.99 21.83 -32.54
CA ILE A 167 -9.39 20.51 -32.37
C ILE A 167 -10.30 19.43 -32.98
N LYS A 168 -11.61 19.49 -32.73
CA LYS A 168 -12.60 18.57 -33.29
C LYS A 168 -12.63 18.64 -34.82
N GLU A 169 -12.64 19.85 -35.40
CA GLU A 169 -12.58 20.07 -36.84
C GLU A 169 -11.35 19.40 -37.47
N GLU A 170 -10.17 19.54 -36.85
CA GLU A 170 -8.93 18.91 -37.34
C GLU A 170 -8.98 17.37 -37.27
N ILE A 171 -9.47 16.82 -36.16
CA ILE A 171 -9.66 15.37 -35.99
C ILE A 171 -10.56 14.83 -37.10
N LYS A 172 -11.68 15.51 -37.36
CA LYS A 172 -12.65 15.13 -38.40
C LYS A 172 -12.04 15.15 -39.81
N ASN A 173 -11.10 16.05 -40.06
CA ASN A 173 -10.50 16.26 -41.37
C ASN A 173 -9.28 15.35 -41.63
N LYS A 174 -8.43 15.09 -40.62
CA LYS A 174 -7.12 14.44 -40.82
C LYS A 174 -6.93 13.09 -40.12
N HIS A 175 -7.84 12.69 -39.24
CA HIS A 175 -7.73 11.43 -38.48
C HIS A 175 -8.92 10.50 -38.75
N PRO A 176 -8.97 9.86 -39.94
CA PRO A 176 -10.14 9.07 -40.36
C PRO A 176 -10.47 7.90 -39.44
N GLY A 177 -9.48 7.33 -38.73
CA GLY A 177 -9.67 6.23 -37.79
C GLY A 177 -10.47 6.57 -36.52
N ILE A 178 -10.65 7.86 -36.20
CA ILE A 178 -11.43 8.32 -35.02
C ILE A 178 -12.45 9.41 -35.37
N LYS A 179 -12.71 9.63 -36.66
CA LYS A 179 -13.56 10.72 -37.16
C LYS A 179 -14.95 10.80 -36.51
N GLY A 180 -15.56 9.64 -36.23
CA GLY A 180 -16.89 9.55 -35.64
C GLY A 180 -16.92 9.48 -34.10
N LYS A 181 -15.76 9.44 -33.42
CA LYS A 181 -15.70 9.28 -31.96
C LYS A 181 -16.40 10.43 -31.22
N TYR A 182 -16.33 11.64 -31.77
CA TYR A 182 -16.83 12.87 -31.13
C TYR A 182 -18.03 13.48 -31.87
N ASP A 183 -18.73 12.70 -32.69
CA ASP A 183 -19.93 13.19 -33.37
C ASP A 183 -21.02 13.54 -32.33
N GLY A 184 -21.60 14.74 -32.44
CA GLY A 184 -22.59 15.24 -31.47
C GLY A 184 -22.00 15.76 -30.14
N ASP A 185 -20.70 15.62 -29.89
CA ASP A 185 -20.06 16.07 -28.64
C ASP A 185 -20.17 17.61 -28.42
N ASP A 186 -20.45 18.38 -29.48
CA ASP A 186 -20.77 19.83 -29.41
C ASP A 186 -22.11 20.13 -28.70
N GLN A 187 -23.00 19.13 -28.59
CA GLN A 187 -24.29 19.22 -27.90
C GLN A 187 -24.21 18.68 -26.47
N ASN A 188 -23.07 18.13 -26.05
CA ASN A 188 -22.88 17.70 -24.67
C ASN A 188 -22.83 18.89 -23.71
N SER A 189 -23.07 18.63 -22.42
CA SER A 189 -22.94 19.60 -21.35
C SER A 189 -21.86 19.12 -20.36
N PRO A 190 -20.71 19.80 -20.26
CA PRO A 190 -20.25 20.93 -21.09
C PRO A 190 -19.99 20.53 -22.56
N GLN A 191 -19.91 21.52 -23.47
CA GLN A 191 -19.66 21.24 -24.88
C GLN A 191 -18.28 20.63 -25.08
N TYR A 192 -18.19 19.61 -25.93
CA TYR A 192 -16.99 18.83 -26.21
C TYR A 192 -16.49 18.01 -25.02
N LYS A 193 -17.36 17.65 -24.07
CA LYS A 193 -16.99 16.95 -22.83
C LYS A 193 -16.09 15.73 -23.09
N GLN A 194 -16.48 14.86 -24.03
CA GLN A 194 -15.73 13.64 -24.28
C GLN A 194 -14.35 13.94 -24.86
N LEU A 195 -14.27 14.86 -25.84
CA LEU A 195 -13.00 15.29 -26.40
C LEU A 195 -12.10 15.96 -25.35
N ARG A 196 -12.66 16.75 -24.44
CA ARG A 196 -11.93 17.39 -23.33
C ARG A 196 -11.36 16.38 -22.35
N GLU A 197 -12.15 15.36 -21.98
CA GLU A 197 -11.71 14.25 -21.11
C GLU A 197 -10.57 13.47 -21.74
N ASP A 198 -10.71 13.08 -23.01
CA ASP A 198 -9.64 12.39 -23.76
C ASP A 198 -8.40 13.28 -23.94
N TRP A 199 -8.58 14.58 -24.17
CA TRP A 199 -7.47 15.52 -24.28
C TRP A 199 -6.73 15.67 -22.96
N TRP A 200 -7.45 15.80 -21.84
CA TRP A 200 -6.82 15.83 -20.52
C TRP A 200 -6.02 14.55 -20.26
N GLU A 201 -6.63 13.38 -20.49
CA GLU A 201 -5.98 12.08 -20.27
C GLU A 201 -4.69 11.94 -21.09
N ALA A 202 -4.70 12.40 -22.35
CA ALA A 202 -3.54 12.33 -23.23
C ALA A 202 -2.38 13.26 -22.83
N ASN A 203 -2.63 14.29 -22.01
CA ASN A 203 -1.66 15.36 -21.72
C ASN A 203 -1.34 15.53 -20.22
N ARG A 204 -2.09 14.89 -19.33
CA ARG A 204 -1.97 15.07 -17.87
C ARG A 204 -0.59 14.69 -17.33
N ASP A 205 0.14 13.81 -18.01
CA ASP A 205 1.51 13.45 -17.65
C ASP A 205 2.50 14.60 -17.89
N GLU A 206 2.42 15.28 -19.03
CA GLU A 206 3.23 16.46 -19.37
C GLU A 206 2.86 17.64 -18.47
N ILE A 207 1.58 17.83 -18.18
CA ILE A 207 1.10 18.86 -17.24
C ILE A 207 1.69 18.64 -15.84
N TRP A 208 1.70 17.40 -15.36
CA TRP A 208 2.34 17.07 -14.09
C TRP A 208 3.85 17.32 -14.12
N LYS A 209 4.55 16.92 -15.19
CA LYS A 209 5.98 17.20 -15.38
C LYS A 209 6.28 18.71 -15.32
N ALA A 210 5.42 19.56 -15.89
CA ALA A 210 5.55 21.02 -15.78
C ALA A 210 5.43 21.52 -14.33
N MET A 211 4.51 20.97 -13.53
CA MET A 211 4.42 21.30 -12.09
C MET A 211 5.68 20.86 -11.34
N GLN A 212 6.23 19.69 -11.67
CA GLN A 212 7.47 19.17 -11.07
C GLN A 212 8.70 20.03 -11.38
N CYS A 213 8.71 20.76 -12.51
CA CYS A 213 9.77 21.72 -12.84
C CYS A 213 9.93 22.86 -11.82
N ALA A 214 8.89 23.20 -11.05
CA ALA A 214 9.02 24.17 -9.98
C ALA A 214 9.68 23.58 -8.73
N LEU A 215 9.59 22.26 -8.55
CA LEU A 215 10.00 21.52 -7.36
C LEU A 215 11.46 21.05 -7.41
N GLN A 216 12.17 21.20 -8.54
CA GLN A 216 13.54 20.67 -8.72
C GLN A 216 14.55 21.18 -7.69
N GLU A 217 14.35 22.41 -7.21
CA GLU A 217 15.27 23.07 -6.26
C GLU A 217 14.96 22.71 -4.80
N LEU A 218 13.75 22.19 -4.51
CA LEU A 218 13.41 21.63 -3.20
C LEU A 218 14.03 20.22 -3.12
N LYS A 219 15.28 20.13 -2.67
CA LYS A 219 15.97 18.85 -2.38
C LYS A 219 15.29 18.03 -1.26
N THR A 220 14.11 18.42 -0.81
CA THR A 220 13.44 17.93 0.40
C THR A 220 12.12 17.21 0.17
N SER A 221 11.54 17.16 -1.05
CA SER A 221 10.23 16.51 -1.19
C SER A 221 10.33 14.97 -1.05
N HIS A 222 10.10 14.49 0.17
CA HIS A 222 9.83 13.09 0.48
C HIS A 222 8.35 12.78 0.22
N GLY A 223 8.04 11.69 -0.49
CA GLY A 223 6.67 11.26 -0.80
C GLY A 223 6.29 11.37 -2.29
N ASP A 224 4.99 11.45 -2.57
CA ASP A 224 4.39 11.36 -3.92
C ASP A 224 4.68 12.55 -4.87
N CYS A 225 5.24 13.65 -4.35
CA CYS A 225 5.65 14.82 -5.14
C CYS A 225 7.17 14.97 -5.25
N ALA A 226 7.91 13.87 -5.05
CA ALA A 226 9.37 13.83 -5.20
C ALA A 226 9.79 14.17 -6.64
N TYR A 227 10.62 15.20 -6.79
CA TYR A 227 11.16 15.62 -8.10
C TYR A 227 11.93 14.48 -8.82
N SER A 228 12.55 13.57 -8.07
CA SER A 228 13.35 12.46 -8.63
C SER A 228 12.55 11.24 -9.09
N ARG A 229 11.21 11.23 -8.95
CA ARG A 229 10.33 10.17 -9.50
C ARG A 229 9.62 10.70 -10.75
N SER A 230 10.31 10.76 -11.89
CA SER A 230 9.62 10.97 -13.18
C SER A 230 8.76 9.75 -13.48
N GLY A 231 7.42 9.91 -13.50
CA GLY A 231 6.50 8.86 -13.98
C GLY A 231 5.32 8.48 -13.07
N ILE A 232 5.19 9.04 -11.86
CA ILE A 232 3.98 8.88 -11.03
C ILE A 232 3.11 10.14 -11.17
N ILE A 233 1.97 9.99 -11.82
CA ILE A 233 0.96 11.04 -12.00
C ILE A 233 -0.08 10.87 -10.89
N PRO A 234 -0.44 11.92 -10.13
CA PRO A 234 -1.47 11.83 -9.10
C PRO A 234 -2.79 11.33 -9.70
N TYR A 235 -3.54 10.49 -8.99
CA TYR A 235 -4.90 10.09 -9.40
C TYR A 235 -5.98 11.03 -8.87
N ASP A 236 -5.56 12.08 -8.16
CA ASP A 236 -6.44 13.02 -7.49
C ASP A 236 -7.48 13.59 -8.45
N ASP A 237 -7.18 13.80 -9.74
CA ASP A 237 -8.07 14.31 -10.81
C ASP A 237 -9.24 13.38 -11.21
N TYR A 238 -9.26 12.14 -10.72
CA TYR A 238 -10.38 11.21 -10.86
C TYR A 238 -11.33 11.20 -9.65
N ILE A 239 -10.94 11.85 -8.55
CA ILE A 239 -11.83 12.08 -7.41
C ILE A 239 -12.82 13.19 -7.81
N PRO A 240 -14.07 13.22 -7.33
CA PRO A 240 -14.92 14.38 -7.55
C PRO A 240 -14.37 15.64 -6.85
N GLN A 241 -14.41 16.80 -7.53
CA GLN A 241 -13.87 18.06 -7.01
C GLN A 241 -14.40 18.42 -5.63
N ARG A 242 -15.71 18.22 -5.39
CA ARG A 242 -16.37 18.42 -4.10
C ARG A 242 -15.72 17.62 -2.95
N LEU A 243 -15.29 16.39 -3.21
CA LEU A 243 -14.67 15.54 -2.18
C LEU A 243 -13.21 15.94 -1.90
N ARG A 244 -12.47 16.36 -2.94
CA ARG A 244 -11.12 16.96 -2.76
C ARG A 244 -11.20 18.23 -1.91
N TRP A 245 -12.12 19.13 -2.24
CA TRP A 245 -12.31 20.38 -1.50
C TRP A 245 -12.77 20.15 -0.06
N MET A 246 -13.62 19.15 0.20
CA MET A 246 -13.99 18.74 1.57
C MET A 246 -12.77 18.25 2.37
N THR A 247 -11.91 17.44 1.76
CA THR A 247 -10.71 16.90 2.42
C THR A 247 -9.71 18.02 2.71
N GLU A 248 -9.49 18.90 1.74
CA GLU A 248 -8.64 20.08 1.91
C GLU A 248 -9.22 21.01 3.00
N TRP A 249 -10.53 21.27 3.01
CA TRP A 249 -11.21 22.08 4.04
C TRP A 249 -10.96 21.55 5.46
N ALA A 250 -11.06 20.22 5.66
CA ALA A 250 -10.84 19.59 6.96
C ALA A 250 -9.40 19.79 7.47
N GLU A 251 -8.40 19.68 6.58
CA GLU A 251 -6.99 19.94 6.90
C GLU A 251 -6.78 21.40 7.36
N TRP A 252 -7.40 22.37 6.66
CA TRP A 252 -7.29 23.79 7.01
C TRP A 252 -8.02 24.16 8.29
N PHE A 253 -9.20 23.59 8.51
CA PHE A 253 -9.92 23.72 9.78
C PHE A 253 -9.05 23.24 10.94
N CYS A 254 -8.45 22.06 10.82
CA CYS A 254 -7.64 21.49 11.89
C CYS A 254 -6.40 22.32 12.22
N LYS A 255 -5.75 22.90 11.20
CA LYS A 255 -4.63 23.85 11.41
C LYS A 255 -5.08 25.08 12.19
N MET A 256 -6.20 25.68 11.79
CA MET A 256 -6.80 26.82 12.49
C MET A 256 -7.19 26.46 13.93
N GLN A 257 -7.90 25.34 14.11
CA GLN A 257 -8.35 24.88 15.41
C GLN A 257 -7.16 24.65 16.36
N LYS A 258 -6.07 24.06 15.85
CA LYS A 258 -4.86 23.85 16.64
C LYS A 258 -4.25 25.16 17.13
N GLU A 259 -4.09 26.16 16.28
CA GLU A 259 -3.57 27.48 16.67
C GLU A 259 -4.45 28.14 17.74
N GLU A 260 -5.78 28.10 17.56
CA GLU A 260 -6.71 28.69 18.51
C GLU A 260 -6.78 27.91 19.83
N TYR A 261 -6.67 26.58 19.79
CA TYR A 261 -6.63 25.73 20.98
C TYR A 261 -5.35 25.98 21.78
N GLU A 262 -4.20 26.10 21.12
CA GLU A 262 -2.92 26.42 21.78
C GLU A 262 -2.97 27.81 22.43
N ALA A 263 -3.54 28.81 21.75
CA ALA A 263 -3.74 30.15 22.31
C ALA A 263 -4.69 30.15 23.52
N LEU A 264 -5.77 29.36 23.48
CA LEU A 264 -6.68 29.15 24.60
C LEU A 264 -5.97 28.47 25.77
N ALA A 265 -5.23 27.38 25.51
CA ALA A 265 -4.50 26.62 26.52
C ALA A 265 -3.42 27.45 27.22
N GLU A 266 -2.72 28.33 26.50
CA GLU A 266 -1.75 29.26 27.08
C GLU A 266 -2.40 30.23 28.07
N LYS A 267 -3.50 30.87 27.67
CA LYS A 267 -4.25 31.78 28.55
C LYS A 267 -4.83 31.05 29.76
N TYR A 268 -5.36 29.84 29.55
CA TYR A 268 -5.87 28.98 30.63
C TYR A 268 -4.78 28.58 31.64
N ARG A 269 -3.57 28.22 31.19
CA ARG A 269 -2.43 27.92 32.09
C ARG A 269 -2.04 29.11 32.97
N LYS A 270 -2.11 30.34 32.44
CA LYS A 270 -1.85 31.56 33.22
C LYS A 270 -2.89 31.73 34.33
N CYS A 271 -4.17 31.45 34.06
CA CYS A 271 -5.23 31.48 35.07
C CYS A 271 -5.03 30.44 36.19
N ARG A 272 -4.40 29.27 35.92
CA ARG A 272 -4.26 28.17 36.90
C ARG A 272 -2.98 28.23 37.76
N SER A 273 -1.93 28.93 37.32
CA SER A 273 -0.57 28.83 37.91
C SER A 273 -0.29 29.74 39.11
N LYS A 274 -1.25 30.56 39.56
CA LYS A 274 -1.09 31.46 40.72
C LYS A 274 -2.04 31.23 41.90
N GLY A 275 -2.94 30.26 41.82
CA GLY A 275 -3.79 29.87 42.95
C GLY A 275 -3.24 28.63 43.63
N ASP A 276 -2.97 28.69 44.94
CA ASP A 276 -2.71 27.55 45.83
C ASP A 276 -3.93 26.61 45.91
N GLY A 277 -4.34 26.00 44.79
CA GLY A 277 -5.55 25.18 44.70
C GLY A 277 -6.86 25.92 44.97
N LYS A 278 -6.88 27.27 44.94
CA LYS A 278 -8.13 28.06 45.09
C LYS A 278 -8.78 28.32 43.73
N GLN A 279 -10.10 28.08 43.67
CA GLN A 279 -10.97 28.39 42.52
C GLN A 279 -10.97 29.90 42.19
N CYS A 280 -11.04 30.21 40.89
CA CYS A 280 -11.21 31.56 40.32
C CYS A 280 -12.36 32.32 41.02
N MET A 281 -12.10 33.53 41.54
CA MET A 281 -13.09 34.37 42.22
C MET A 281 -13.55 35.53 41.32
N LYS A 282 -14.77 36.04 41.57
CA LYS A 282 -15.61 36.80 40.64
C LYS A 282 -15.09 38.15 40.16
N ASP A 283 -14.06 38.66 40.82
CA ASP A 283 -13.52 40.00 40.62
C ASP A 283 -12.03 40.00 40.24
N ASP A 284 -11.48 38.86 39.82
CA ASP A 284 -10.10 38.75 39.36
C ASP A 284 -9.98 39.04 37.85
N GLY A 285 -9.13 39.99 37.47
CA GLY A 285 -8.87 40.37 36.08
C GLY A 285 -8.33 39.22 35.23
N GLU A 286 -7.73 38.20 35.86
CA GLU A 286 -7.21 37.01 35.19
C GLU A 286 -8.34 36.04 34.76
N CYS A 287 -9.43 35.90 35.54
CA CYS A 287 -10.60 35.06 35.16
C CYS A 287 -11.34 35.63 33.92
N LYS A 288 -11.46 36.95 33.83
CA LYS A 288 -12.04 37.64 32.66
C LYS A 288 -11.26 37.33 31.37
N THR A 289 -9.93 37.26 31.46
CA THR A 289 -9.05 36.92 30.34
C THR A 289 -9.29 35.50 29.83
N CYS A 290 -9.62 34.57 30.74
CA CYS A 290 -9.99 33.19 30.41
C CYS A 290 -11.36 33.12 29.69
N THR A 291 -12.40 33.79 30.20
CA THR A 291 -13.73 33.84 29.54
C THR A 291 -13.66 34.46 28.14
N GLU A 292 -12.89 35.55 27.97
CA GLU A 292 -12.67 36.19 26.67
C GLU A 292 -11.94 35.26 25.68
N ALA A 293 -10.99 34.47 26.17
CA ALA A 293 -10.29 33.46 25.37
C ALA A 293 -11.22 32.35 24.90
N CYS A 294 -12.07 31.83 25.81
CA CYS A 294 -13.07 30.81 25.47
C CYS A 294 -14.08 31.32 24.44
N THR A 295 -14.55 32.56 24.61
CA THR A 295 -15.47 33.21 23.66
C THR A 295 -14.82 33.36 22.29
N THR A 296 -13.55 33.81 22.26
CA THR A 296 -12.79 33.95 21.00
C THR A 296 -12.60 32.62 20.28
N TYR A 297 -12.25 31.57 21.02
CA TYR A 297 -12.12 30.21 20.49
C TYR A 297 -13.47 29.74 19.90
N GLY A 298 -14.53 29.83 20.70
CA GLY A 298 -15.88 29.46 20.32
C GLY A 298 -16.39 30.18 19.07
N ASP A 299 -16.21 31.50 18.99
CA ASP A 299 -16.63 32.30 17.84
C ASP A 299 -15.92 31.90 16.55
N LYS A 300 -14.66 31.45 16.63
CA LYS A 300 -13.91 30.94 15.47
C LYS A 300 -14.39 29.54 15.08
N ILE A 301 -14.51 28.62 16.05
CA ILE A 301 -15.01 27.26 15.81
C ILE A 301 -16.41 27.28 15.19
N LYS A 302 -17.34 28.09 15.73
CA LYS A 302 -18.71 28.25 15.20
C LYS A 302 -18.78 28.70 13.74
N LYS A 303 -17.82 29.54 13.29
CA LYS A 303 -17.78 29.96 11.87
C LYS A 303 -17.48 28.80 10.95
N TRP A 304 -16.53 27.94 11.34
CA TRP A 304 -16.18 26.75 10.58
C TRP A 304 -17.22 25.64 10.72
N GLU A 305 -17.83 25.48 11.89
CA GLU A 305 -18.93 24.52 12.12
C GLU A 305 -20.10 24.76 11.15
N LYS A 306 -20.46 26.03 10.90
CA LYS A 306 -21.49 26.37 9.90
C LYS A 306 -21.14 25.88 8.50
N GLN A 307 -19.87 25.95 8.10
CA GLN A 307 -19.41 25.45 6.80
C GLN A 307 -19.41 23.92 6.77
N TRP A 308 -18.98 23.29 7.87
CA TRP A 308 -19.03 21.85 8.03
C TRP A 308 -20.44 21.30 7.86
N GLU A 309 -21.45 21.92 8.48
CA GLU A 309 -22.83 21.45 8.36
C GLU A 309 -23.35 21.55 6.92
N ILE A 310 -22.94 22.56 6.15
CA ILE A 310 -23.26 22.67 4.70
C ILE A 310 -22.63 21.51 3.93
N ILE A 311 -21.33 21.27 4.15
CA ILE A 311 -20.55 20.22 3.46
C ILE A 311 -21.10 18.83 3.82
N LYS A 312 -21.26 18.56 5.12
CA LYS A 312 -21.74 17.31 5.69
C LYS A 312 -23.14 16.97 5.19
N THR A 313 -24.08 17.90 5.30
CA THR A 313 -25.47 17.68 4.85
C THR A 313 -25.49 17.30 3.38
N LYS A 314 -24.71 18.01 2.55
CA LYS A 314 -24.69 17.72 1.11
C LYS A 314 -24.03 16.37 0.79
N TYR A 315 -22.95 16.02 1.48
CA TYR A 315 -22.32 14.70 1.35
C TYR A 315 -23.30 13.57 1.69
N GLU A 316 -24.01 13.69 2.81
CA GLU A 316 -24.97 12.68 3.27
C GLU A 316 -26.15 12.52 2.30
N GLU A 317 -26.63 13.63 1.71
CA GLU A 317 -27.63 13.62 0.64
C GLU A 317 -27.14 12.82 -0.59
N LEU A 318 -25.93 13.11 -1.06
CA LEU A 318 -25.33 12.47 -2.24
C LEU A 318 -25.00 10.99 -1.98
N TYR A 319 -24.56 10.65 -0.77
CA TYR A 319 -24.37 9.27 -0.35
C TYR A 319 -25.70 8.51 -0.34
N GLY A 320 -26.79 9.12 0.17
CA GLY A 320 -28.13 8.55 0.11
C GLY A 320 -28.64 8.34 -1.32
N GLN A 321 -28.33 9.26 -2.23
CA GLN A 321 -28.63 9.13 -3.66
C GLN A 321 -27.84 7.99 -4.29
N ALA A 322 -26.53 7.91 -4.07
CA ALA A 322 -25.68 6.81 -4.54
C ALA A 322 -26.16 5.44 -4.04
N GLN A 323 -26.61 5.38 -2.79
CA GLN A 323 -27.22 4.18 -2.24
C GLN A 323 -28.50 3.79 -2.98
N THR A 324 -29.33 4.76 -3.34
CA THR A 324 -30.58 4.54 -4.08
C THR A 324 -30.29 4.09 -5.51
N THR A 325 -29.37 4.77 -6.20
CA THR A 325 -28.88 4.42 -7.54
C THR A 325 -28.29 3.02 -7.58
N ALA A 326 -27.54 2.62 -6.54
CA ALA A 326 -26.99 1.26 -6.45
C ALA A 326 -28.06 0.16 -6.27
N ARG A 327 -29.25 0.50 -5.76
CA ARG A 327 -30.37 -0.44 -5.52
C ARG A 327 -31.31 -0.58 -6.71
N ASN A 328 -31.39 0.43 -7.59
CA ASN A 328 -32.34 0.46 -8.71
C ASN A 328 -31.67 0.09 -10.03
N THR A 329 -32.43 -0.52 -10.96
CA THR A 329 -32.00 -0.85 -12.32
C THR A 329 -32.31 0.23 -13.36
N GLY A 330 -32.69 1.44 -12.93
CA GLY A 330 -33.04 2.56 -13.80
C GLY A 330 -32.42 3.88 -13.33
N PRO A 331 -32.31 4.89 -14.23
CA PRO A 331 -31.70 6.18 -13.91
C PRO A 331 -32.51 6.92 -12.83
N THR A 332 -31.82 7.42 -11.81
CA THR A 332 -32.40 8.32 -10.82
C THR A 332 -32.54 9.72 -11.43
N GLY A 333 -33.72 10.34 -11.34
CA GLY A 333 -34.05 11.62 -12.00
C GLY A 333 -33.42 12.87 -11.36
N PHE A 334 -32.12 12.85 -11.06
CA PHE A 334 -31.37 14.00 -10.56
C PHE A 334 -30.43 14.50 -11.68
N TYR A 335 -30.69 15.71 -12.18
CA TYR A 335 -30.06 16.24 -13.40
C TYR A 335 -29.01 17.32 -13.11
N ASP A 336 -28.22 17.18 -12.04
CA ASP A 336 -27.09 18.08 -11.77
C ASP A 336 -25.75 17.36 -12.03
N PRO A 337 -24.98 17.76 -13.05
CA PRO A 337 -23.74 17.09 -13.45
C PRO A 337 -22.66 17.01 -12.37
N ASP A 338 -22.62 17.92 -11.39
CA ASP A 338 -21.64 17.84 -10.29
C ASP A 338 -21.99 16.76 -9.27
N TYR A 339 -23.26 16.71 -8.85
CA TYR A 339 -23.79 15.72 -7.93
C TYR A 339 -23.70 14.32 -8.52
N GLN A 340 -23.94 14.21 -9.83
CA GLN A 340 -23.84 12.94 -10.51
C GLN A 340 -22.41 12.37 -10.43
N GLN A 341 -21.36 13.20 -10.49
CA GLN A 341 -19.98 12.72 -10.34
C GLN A 341 -19.72 12.12 -8.95
N VAL A 342 -20.23 12.75 -7.89
CA VAL A 342 -20.11 12.22 -6.52
C VAL A 342 -20.93 10.95 -6.34
N VAL A 343 -22.14 10.93 -6.90
CA VAL A 343 -23.02 9.76 -6.89
C VAL A 343 -22.39 8.60 -7.64
N ASP A 344 -21.86 8.83 -8.83
CA ASP A 344 -21.19 7.82 -9.67
C ASP A 344 -19.91 7.31 -9.00
N PHE A 345 -19.18 8.18 -8.31
CA PHE A 345 -17.99 7.80 -7.54
C PHE A 345 -18.33 6.91 -6.33
N LEU A 346 -19.42 7.23 -5.60
CA LEU A 346 -19.83 6.48 -4.40
C LEU A 346 -20.68 5.24 -4.72
N THR A 347 -21.34 5.19 -5.89
CA THR A 347 -22.23 4.09 -6.29
C THR A 347 -21.53 2.73 -6.33
N PRO A 348 -20.31 2.57 -6.88
CA PRO A 348 -19.55 1.32 -6.82
C PRO A 348 -19.38 0.79 -5.39
N ILE A 349 -19.07 1.67 -4.43
CA ILE A 349 -18.92 1.32 -3.00
C ILE A 349 -20.22 0.70 -2.46
N HIS A 350 -21.38 1.24 -2.87
CA HIS A 350 -22.67 0.70 -2.50
C HIS A 350 -23.02 -0.61 -3.21
N LYS A 351 -22.72 -0.73 -4.51
CA LYS A 351 -22.95 -1.98 -5.27
C LYS A 351 -22.15 -3.14 -4.66
N GLU A 352 -20.91 -2.89 -4.27
CA GLU A 352 -20.08 -3.87 -3.56
C GLU A 352 -20.68 -4.24 -2.20
N SER A 353 -21.16 -3.25 -1.44
CA SER A 353 -21.83 -3.47 -0.14
C SER A 353 -23.13 -4.28 -0.28
N ILE A 354 -23.95 -4.00 -1.29
CA ILE A 354 -25.18 -4.76 -1.60
C ILE A 354 -24.83 -6.18 -2.06
N ALA A 355 -23.83 -6.34 -2.91
CA ALA A 355 -23.35 -7.65 -3.36
C ALA A 355 -22.86 -8.48 -2.17
N ALA A 356 -22.13 -7.87 -1.23
CA ALA A 356 -21.71 -8.50 0.02
C ALA A 356 -22.92 -8.93 0.88
N ARG A 357 -23.91 -8.05 1.09
CA ARG A 357 -25.17 -8.39 1.81
C ARG A 357 -25.92 -9.54 1.15
N ASN A 358 -26.02 -9.56 -0.17
CA ASN A 358 -26.70 -10.63 -0.91
C ASN A 358 -25.93 -11.96 -0.86
N ARG A 359 -24.60 -11.93 -0.71
CA ARG A 359 -23.80 -13.13 -0.43
C ARG A 359 -24.11 -13.66 0.99
N VAL A 360 -24.21 -12.78 1.99
CA VAL A 360 -24.57 -13.15 3.37
C VAL A 360 -26.00 -13.70 3.47
N LYS A 361 -27.00 -13.04 2.85
CA LYS A 361 -28.39 -13.52 2.81
C LYS A 361 -28.53 -14.90 2.16
N ARG A 362 -27.75 -15.19 1.11
CA ARG A 362 -27.75 -16.50 0.45
C ARG A 362 -27.07 -17.59 1.29
N ALA A 363 -26.16 -17.20 2.19
CA ALA A 363 -25.43 -18.14 3.04
C ALA A 363 -26.19 -18.52 4.34
N ALA A 364 -27.16 -17.74 4.81
CA ALA A 364 -27.92 -18.02 6.03
C ALA A 364 -29.37 -17.47 5.98
N PRO A 365 -30.38 -18.27 5.54
CA PRO A 365 -31.75 -17.80 5.35
C PRO A 365 -32.55 -17.54 6.64
N VAL A 366 -32.18 -18.17 7.76
CA VAL A 366 -33.03 -18.29 8.98
C VAL A 366 -32.81 -17.18 10.01
N LEU A 367 -31.78 -16.34 9.85
CA LEU A 367 -31.53 -15.19 10.75
C LEU A 367 -32.15 -13.92 10.17
N THR A 368 -33.48 -13.88 10.05
CA THR A 368 -34.21 -12.63 9.78
C THR A 368 -34.91 -12.15 11.03
N GLY A 369 -34.15 -11.49 11.90
CA GLY A 369 -34.69 -10.34 12.62
C GLY A 369 -34.66 -9.14 11.67
N ASP A 370 -35.81 -8.75 11.14
CA ASP A 370 -35.99 -7.46 10.47
C ASP A 370 -35.67 -6.35 11.47
N THR A 371 -34.46 -5.76 11.42
CA THR A 371 -34.12 -4.41 11.99
C THR A 371 -32.67 -3.95 11.75
N ALA A 372 -32.04 -4.26 10.61
CA ALA A 372 -30.79 -3.58 10.21
C ALA A 372 -30.88 -3.05 8.77
N THR A 373 -31.54 -1.90 8.65
CA THR A 373 -31.52 -1.01 7.49
C THR A 373 -30.10 -0.44 7.35
N THR A 374 -29.45 -0.69 6.20
CA THR A 374 -28.17 -0.10 5.75
C THR A 374 -26.87 -0.54 6.46
N GLN A 375 -25.98 -1.24 5.74
CA GLN A 375 -24.60 -1.50 6.18
C GLN A 375 -23.83 -0.17 6.23
N LYS A 376 -23.35 0.22 7.41
CA LYS A 376 -22.58 1.46 7.61
C LYS A 376 -21.13 1.24 7.16
N THR A 377 -20.70 1.92 6.09
CA THR A 377 -19.29 1.98 5.67
C THR A 377 -18.61 3.21 6.31
N PRO A 378 -17.27 3.29 6.38
CA PRO A 378 -16.58 4.54 6.74
C PRO A 378 -17.05 5.72 5.89
N TYR A 379 -17.38 5.48 4.61
CA TYR A 379 -17.94 6.47 3.70
C TYR A 379 -19.41 6.86 3.94
N SER A 380 -20.08 6.29 4.96
CA SER A 380 -21.50 6.59 5.19
C SER A 380 -21.78 7.96 5.79
N THR A 381 -20.74 8.63 6.28
CA THR A 381 -20.80 9.99 6.80
C THR A 381 -19.63 10.80 6.27
N ALA A 382 -19.80 12.12 6.18
CA ALA A 382 -18.72 13.01 5.77
C ALA A 382 -17.52 12.91 6.72
N ALA A 383 -17.79 12.80 8.03
CA ALA A 383 -16.77 12.59 9.06
C ALA A 383 -15.97 11.31 8.81
N GLY A 384 -16.64 10.20 8.51
CA GLY A 384 -15.95 8.94 8.23
C GLY A 384 -15.16 8.97 6.93
N TYR A 385 -15.62 9.68 5.89
CA TYR A 385 -14.84 9.90 4.67
C TYR A 385 -13.53 10.64 4.96
N ILE A 386 -13.57 11.80 5.62
CA ILE A 386 -12.35 12.58 5.87
C ILE A 386 -11.37 11.83 6.80
N HIS A 387 -11.87 11.07 7.78
CA HIS A 387 -11.01 10.23 8.64
C HIS A 387 -10.37 9.06 7.88
N GLN A 388 -11.01 8.57 6.82
CA GLN A 388 -10.49 7.49 5.99
C GLN A 388 -9.46 7.99 4.97
N GLU A 389 -9.71 9.15 4.36
CA GLU A 389 -8.90 9.70 3.27
C GLU A 389 -7.75 10.61 3.76
N LEU A 390 -7.83 11.14 4.99
CA LEU A 390 -6.80 11.99 5.60
C LEU A 390 -6.25 11.34 6.87
N GLN A 391 -5.23 10.47 6.70
CA GLN A 391 -4.62 9.67 7.79
C GLN A 391 -4.06 10.50 8.96
N ASP A 392 -3.60 11.72 8.68
CA ASP A 392 -3.24 12.72 9.69
C ASP A 392 -4.06 13.98 9.44
N ILE A 393 -5.16 14.11 10.19
CA ILE A 393 -6.12 15.22 10.03
C ILE A 393 -5.57 16.55 10.56
N GLY A 394 -4.48 16.53 11.36
CA GLY A 394 -3.79 17.72 11.85
C GLY A 394 -4.45 18.46 13.03
N CYS A 395 -5.62 18.01 13.52
CA CYS A 395 -6.31 18.58 14.67
C CYS A 395 -5.58 18.25 15.99
N VAL A 396 -5.85 19.00 17.07
CA VAL A 396 -5.36 18.60 18.40
C VAL A 396 -6.02 17.30 18.86
N SER A 397 -5.26 16.42 19.51
CA SER A 397 -5.74 15.10 19.96
C SER A 397 -6.95 15.13 20.90
N GLN A 398 -7.20 16.29 21.52
CA GLN A 398 -8.30 16.58 22.43
C GLN A 398 -9.60 16.87 21.68
N GLN A 399 -9.54 17.25 20.40
CA GLN A 399 -10.69 17.64 19.57
C GLN A 399 -10.45 17.22 18.11
N ASN A 400 -10.15 15.95 17.86
CA ASN A 400 -9.80 15.46 16.53
C ASN A 400 -10.91 14.67 15.84
N GLU A 401 -12.12 14.54 16.42
CA GLU A 401 -13.19 13.69 15.89
C GLU A 401 -14.35 14.54 15.32
N PHE A 402 -14.70 14.34 14.05
CA PHE A 402 -15.78 15.10 13.40
C PHE A 402 -17.19 14.50 13.60
N CYS A 403 -17.29 13.38 14.31
CA CYS A 403 -18.55 12.70 14.61
C CYS A 403 -19.01 12.98 16.06
N ASN A 404 -20.28 13.30 16.27
CA ASN A 404 -20.85 13.47 17.62
C ASN A 404 -22.35 13.10 17.66
N SER A 405 -22.64 11.86 17.30
CA SER A 405 -24.03 11.38 17.15
C SER A 405 -24.85 11.40 18.44
N ASP A 406 -24.21 11.20 19.59
CA ASP A 406 -24.89 11.08 20.89
C ASP A 406 -24.74 12.32 21.78
N GLY A 407 -24.11 13.39 21.27
CA GLY A 407 -23.79 14.61 22.03
C GLY A 407 -22.76 14.43 23.15
N LYS A 408 -22.24 13.21 23.34
CA LYS A 408 -21.33 12.83 24.43
C LYS A 408 -19.87 12.75 24.03
N ASN A 409 -19.54 12.99 22.76
CA ASN A 409 -18.16 12.87 22.30
C ASN A 409 -17.29 13.99 22.88
N THR A 410 -16.41 13.64 23.82
CA THR A 410 -15.48 14.59 24.45
C THR A 410 -14.40 15.08 23.49
N LYS A 411 -14.12 14.32 22.41
CA LYS A 411 -13.16 14.66 21.36
C LYS A 411 -13.76 15.32 20.14
N TYR A 412 -15.01 15.77 20.22
CA TYR A 412 -15.68 16.40 19.10
C TYR A 412 -14.94 17.68 18.65
N ALA A 413 -14.64 17.73 17.36
CA ALA A 413 -13.82 18.76 16.72
C ALA A 413 -14.38 20.18 16.90
N PHE A 414 -15.71 20.29 17.03
CA PHE A 414 -16.42 21.55 17.25
C PHE A 414 -16.94 21.74 18.69
N LYS A 415 -16.50 20.92 19.66
CA LYS A 415 -16.92 21.05 21.07
C LYS A 415 -16.52 22.43 21.63
N GLU A 416 -17.48 23.13 22.22
CA GLU A 416 -17.29 24.44 22.85
C GLU A 416 -17.95 24.49 24.24
N PRO A 417 -17.18 24.78 25.32
CA PRO A 417 -15.72 24.86 25.35
C PRO A 417 -15.08 23.45 25.15
N PRO A 418 -13.77 23.37 24.86
CA PRO A 418 -13.10 22.07 24.81
C PRO A 418 -13.24 21.30 26.12
N ASP A 419 -13.15 19.97 26.04
CA ASP A 419 -13.28 19.11 27.23
C ASP A 419 -12.26 19.49 28.32
N GLY A 420 -12.74 19.69 29.55
CA GLY A 420 -11.92 20.11 30.69
C GLY A 420 -11.73 21.63 30.84
N TYR A 421 -12.35 22.44 29.98
CA TYR A 421 -12.34 23.91 30.08
C TYR A 421 -13.64 24.50 30.65
N ASP A 422 -14.66 23.66 30.91
CA ASP A 422 -16.00 24.07 31.34
C ASP A 422 -16.00 24.99 32.57
N GLU A 423 -15.20 24.67 33.59
CA GLU A 423 -15.13 25.45 34.83
C GLU A 423 -14.59 26.88 34.62
N ALA A 424 -13.67 27.07 33.67
CA ALA A 424 -13.09 28.39 33.40
C ALA A 424 -13.87 29.18 32.34
N CYS A 425 -14.57 28.49 31.43
CA CYS A 425 -15.27 29.14 30.32
C CYS A 425 -16.73 29.51 30.64
N ASN A 426 -17.35 28.89 31.66
CA ASN A 426 -18.78 29.08 31.96
C ASN A 426 -19.06 29.97 33.20
N TYR A 427 -18.08 30.77 33.62
CA TYR A 427 -18.13 31.52 34.87
C TYR A 427 -19.23 32.62 34.95
N ASP A 428 -19.77 33.07 33.81
CA ASP A 428 -20.79 34.14 33.74
C ASP A 428 -22.26 33.65 33.70
N LYS A 429 -22.53 32.35 33.85
CA LYS A 429 -23.90 31.80 33.74
C LYS A 429 -24.44 31.28 35.07
N GLU A 430 -24.85 32.18 35.96
CA GLU A 430 -25.94 31.91 36.90
C GLU A 430 -26.99 33.03 36.76
N THR A 431 -28.18 32.73 36.21
CA THR A 431 -29.35 32.41 37.04
C THR A 431 -30.45 31.76 36.20
N ALA A 432 -30.93 30.60 36.66
CA ALA A 432 -32.34 30.16 36.72
C ALA A 432 -32.51 28.64 36.46
N SER A 433 -32.28 27.82 37.47
CA SER A 433 -33.35 27.03 38.10
C SER A 433 -32.77 26.22 39.27
N SER A 434 -33.44 26.33 40.41
CA SER A 434 -33.05 25.86 41.73
C SER A 434 -33.32 24.37 41.98
N SER A 435 -32.67 23.91 43.07
CA SER A 435 -32.95 22.76 43.95
C SER A 435 -32.14 21.49 43.67
N GLU A 436 -31.45 20.86 44.62
CA GLU A 436 -31.14 21.16 46.02
C GLU A 436 -29.98 20.21 46.36
N PHE A 437 -28.91 20.71 46.97
CA PHE A 437 -27.97 19.87 47.73
C PHE A 437 -28.17 20.24 49.19
N THR A 438 -28.63 19.29 50.00
CA THR A 438 -28.48 19.36 51.46
C THR A 438 -27.46 18.33 51.92
N THR A 439 -26.47 18.84 52.62
CA THR A 439 -25.42 18.14 53.35
C THR A 439 -25.95 17.68 54.71
N GLY A 440 -25.43 16.55 55.24
CA GLY A 440 -25.73 16.12 56.60
C GLY A 440 -24.93 14.89 57.03
N SER A 441 -23.88 15.12 57.82
CA SER A 441 -23.00 14.12 58.44
C SER A 441 -23.56 13.67 59.81
N LYS A 442 -23.57 12.36 60.11
CA LYS A 442 -22.97 11.71 61.32
C LYS A 442 -23.58 10.34 61.68
N ASN A 443 -22.66 9.37 61.78
CA ASN A 443 -22.44 8.36 62.83
C ASN A 443 -23.51 7.30 63.24
N THR A 444 -23.05 6.05 63.06
CA THR A 444 -23.06 4.88 63.98
C THR A 444 -24.39 4.21 64.33
N GLU A 445 -24.58 2.97 63.83
CA GLU A 445 -24.49 1.72 64.63
C GLU A 445 -24.63 0.48 63.69
N GLU A 446 -23.67 -0.44 63.75
CA GLU A 446 -23.72 -1.78 63.16
C GLU A 446 -23.15 -2.72 64.25
N PRO A 447 -23.85 -3.79 64.67
CA PRO A 447 -23.51 -5.16 64.22
C PRO A 447 -24.73 -6.14 64.29
N PRO A 448 -24.64 -7.48 64.07
CA PRO A 448 -23.53 -8.33 63.65
C PRO A 448 -23.81 -9.28 62.45
N SER A 449 -22.74 -9.94 62.06
CA SER A 449 -22.49 -10.98 61.05
C SER A 449 -23.34 -12.27 61.05
N GLN A 450 -23.58 -12.78 59.81
CA GLN A 450 -23.49 -14.18 59.30
C GLN A 450 -24.49 -15.24 59.89
N PRO A 451 -24.87 -16.35 59.19
CA PRO A 451 -24.00 -17.18 58.34
C PRO A 451 -24.62 -17.86 57.09
N ARG A 452 -23.73 -18.49 56.30
CA ARG A 452 -24.02 -19.62 55.38
C ARG A 452 -24.69 -20.80 56.11
N PRO A 453 -25.14 -21.80 55.34
CA PRO A 453 -24.53 -23.11 55.52
C PRO A 453 -24.08 -23.79 54.20
N ALA A 454 -23.06 -24.63 54.35
CA ALA A 454 -22.59 -25.63 53.41
C ALA A 454 -23.22 -27.01 53.75
N ASP A 455 -23.20 -27.96 52.82
CA ASP A 455 -22.42 -29.21 52.92
C ASP A 455 -22.64 -30.12 51.69
N GLY A 456 -21.57 -30.81 51.28
CA GLY A 456 -21.50 -31.83 50.20
C GLY A 456 -22.02 -33.21 50.66
N PRO A 457 -21.44 -34.39 50.30
CA PRO A 457 -20.17 -34.65 49.56
C PRO A 457 -20.13 -35.92 48.62
N VAL A 458 -19.00 -36.14 47.89
CA VAL A 458 -18.21 -37.43 47.71
C VAL A 458 -18.88 -38.63 46.95
N ASP A 459 -18.28 -39.48 46.09
CA ASP A 459 -16.91 -39.92 45.71
C ASP A 459 -16.92 -40.75 44.37
N PRO A 460 -15.86 -41.47 43.92
CA PRO A 460 -15.50 -41.69 42.51
C PRO A 460 -15.42 -43.22 42.17
N ASP A 461 -14.94 -43.56 40.98
CA ASP A 461 -14.23 -44.81 40.62
C ASP A 461 -13.99 -44.71 39.10
N SER A 462 -12.93 -45.21 38.45
CA SER A 462 -11.75 -46.02 38.77
C SER A 462 -10.93 -46.00 37.44
N LYS A 463 -9.60 -45.82 37.43
CA LYS A 463 -8.59 -46.88 37.17
C LYS A 463 -8.98 -47.83 36.03
N GLU A 464 -8.15 -48.14 35.03
CA GLU A 464 -6.73 -48.50 35.02
C GLU A 464 -6.33 -48.84 33.55
N HIS A 465 -5.02 -48.87 33.25
CA HIS A 465 -4.29 -49.86 32.39
C HIS A 465 -4.94 -50.35 31.06
N ASP A 466 -4.28 -50.37 29.90
CA ASP A 466 -2.96 -50.95 29.62
C ASP A 466 -2.38 -50.47 28.28
N GLU A 467 -1.05 -50.46 28.25
CA GLU A 467 -0.20 -50.58 27.06
C GLU A 467 -0.42 -51.96 26.43
N ASP A 468 -0.41 -52.06 25.10
CA ASP A 468 0.19 -53.23 24.45
C ASP A 468 0.52 -52.87 22.99
N GLU A 469 1.81 -53.02 22.72
CA GLU A 469 2.44 -53.19 21.42
C GLU A 469 1.85 -54.44 20.74
N ASP A 470 1.80 -54.47 19.42
CA ASP A 470 2.37 -55.58 18.67
C ASP A 470 2.38 -55.27 17.17
N ASP A 471 3.57 -55.44 16.63
CA ASP A 471 3.96 -55.51 15.24
C ASP A 471 3.17 -56.61 14.49
N ASP A 472 3.00 -56.44 13.18
CA ASP A 472 3.43 -57.49 12.24
C ASP A 472 3.41 -56.96 10.79
N GLU A 473 4.41 -57.45 10.09
CA GLU A 473 4.96 -57.02 8.80
C GLU A 473 4.17 -57.57 7.60
N ASP A 474 4.69 -57.22 6.41
CA ASP A 474 4.50 -57.83 5.09
C ASP A 474 3.28 -57.38 4.26
N GLU A 475 3.33 -57.29 2.93
CA GLU A 475 4.33 -56.94 1.91
C GLU A 475 3.49 -56.83 0.61
N ASP A 476 3.84 -55.87 -0.25
CA ASP A 476 3.70 -55.90 -1.72
C ASP A 476 2.37 -55.69 -2.49
N ASP A 477 2.57 -54.85 -3.53
CA ASP A 477 1.99 -54.75 -4.88
C ASP A 477 0.73 -53.91 -5.18
N ASP A 478 1.00 -52.75 -5.79
CA ASP A 478 0.44 -52.23 -7.05
C ASP A 478 -1.05 -52.46 -7.35
N ASP A 479 -1.86 -51.39 -7.32
CA ASP A 479 -2.53 -50.91 -8.54
C ASP A 479 -3.12 -49.51 -8.38
N ALA A 480 -3.11 -48.76 -9.48
CA ALA A 480 -3.72 -47.45 -9.59
C ALA A 480 -5.25 -47.57 -9.73
N SER A 481 -6.01 -46.93 -8.83
CA SER A 481 -7.38 -46.53 -9.13
C SER A 481 -7.89 -45.47 -8.17
N SER A 482 -8.59 -44.50 -8.76
CA SER A 482 -9.40 -43.45 -8.18
C SER A 482 -10.13 -43.81 -6.89
N ASP A 483 -10.09 -42.90 -5.92
CA ASP A 483 -11.28 -42.54 -5.14
C ASP A 483 -11.21 -41.07 -4.73
N GLU A 484 -12.21 -40.32 -5.21
CA GLU A 484 -12.57 -39.00 -4.70
C GLU A 484 -13.20 -39.10 -3.30
N ASP A 485 -13.15 -37.96 -2.59
CA ASP A 485 -13.99 -37.58 -1.46
C ASP A 485 -13.68 -38.10 -0.04
N LYS A 486 -12.84 -37.30 0.64
CA LYS A 486 -13.25 -36.61 1.88
C LYS A 486 -12.40 -35.36 2.12
N PRO A 487 -12.95 -34.12 2.05
CA PRO A 487 -12.18 -32.93 2.37
C PRO A 487 -12.09 -32.76 3.89
N THR A 488 -11.03 -33.27 4.51
CA THR A 488 -10.72 -32.94 5.90
C THR A 488 -10.21 -31.50 6.00
N LEU A 489 -11.08 -30.58 6.42
CA LEU A 489 -10.79 -29.20 6.81
C LEU A 489 -9.86 -29.14 8.06
N LYS A 490 -8.53 -28.99 7.95
CA LYS A 490 -7.66 -28.86 9.16
C LYS A 490 -6.38 -27.99 9.05
N ASP A 491 -6.45 -26.77 8.53
CA ASP A 491 -5.50 -25.71 8.95
C ASP A 491 -6.22 -24.35 9.04
N THR A 492 -6.86 -24.11 10.19
CA THR A 492 -7.41 -22.81 10.54
C THR A 492 -6.59 -22.20 11.68
N ARG A 493 -6.39 -20.89 11.65
CA ARG A 493 -5.64 -20.15 12.68
C ARG A 493 -6.45 -18.98 13.22
N THR A 494 -6.31 -18.72 14.51
CA THR A 494 -6.83 -17.50 15.13
C THR A 494 -6.13 -16.28 14.52
N ASN A 495 -6.89 -15.28 14.09
CA ASN A 495 -6.33 -14.04 13.57
C ASN A 495 -6.94 -12.83 14.30
N PRO A 496 -6.23 -12.27 15.30
CA PRO A 496 -6.71 -11.10 16.06
C PRO A 496 -6.76 -9.82 15.22
N CYS A 497 -6.11 -9.81 14.05
CA CYS A 497 -6.07 -8.68 13.12
C CYS A 497 -7.05 -8.84 11.95
N SER A 498 -7.99 -9.78 12.02
CA SER A 498 -9.01 -10.02 10.98
C SER A 498 -10.07 -8.92 10.86
N GLY A 499 -10.11 -7.98 11.81
CA GLY A 499 -11.10 -6.90 11.88
C GLY A 499 -12.45 -7.32 12.49
N ASN A 500 -12.62 -8.59 12.87
CA ASN A 500 -13.81 -9.06 13.58
C ASN A 500 -13.58 -9.00 15.11
N THR A 501 -14.06 -7.94 15.76
CA THR A 501 -13.88 -7.72 17.20
C THR A 501 -14.87 -8.52 18.07
N SER A 502 -15.81 -9.24 17.45
CA SER A 502 -16.87 -9.97 18.16
C SER A 502 -16.45 -11.34 18.70
N ASP A 503 -15.36 -11.93 18.19
CA ASP A 503 -14.83 -13.23 18.66
C ASP A 503 -13.31 -13.27 18.48
N ALA A 504 -12.58 -13.11 19.59
CA ALA A 504 -11.11 -13.17 19.61
C ALA A 504 -10.54 -14.56 19.27
N ASN A 505 -11.37 -15.61 19.31
CA ASN A 505 -10.99 -16.98 18.98
C ASN A 505 -11.41 -17.39 17.56
N ALA A 506 -11.91 -16.45 16.75
CA ALA A 506 -12.29 -16.74 15.37
C ALA A 506 -11.12 -17.31 14.57
N THR A 507 -11.31 -18.51 14.01
CA THR A 507 -10.30 -19.20 13.20
C THR A 507 -10.55 -19.03 11.71
N TYR A 508 -9.48 -18.80 10.95
CA TYR A 508 -9.50 -18.55 9.51
C TYR A 508 -8.65 -19.58 8.76
N PRO A 509 -9.07 -20.06 7.59
CA PRO A 509 -8.30 -21.02 6.82
C PRO A 509 -6.98 -20.44 6.32
N VAL A 510 -5.90 -21.21 6.40
CA VAL A 510 -4.59 -20.88 5.83
C VAL A 510 -4.55 -21.33 4.37
N LEU A 511 -4.60 -20.38 3.42
CA LEU A 511 -4.84 -20.69 2.01
C LEU A 511 -3.71 -20.36 1.04
N ALA A 512 -2.71 -19.56 1.44
CA ALA A 512 -1.63 -19.13 0.54
C ALA A 512 -0.87 -20.32 -0.09
N GLY A 513 -0.58 -21.36 0.70
CA GLY A 513 0.06 -22.58 0.18
C GLY A 513 -0.81 -23.33 -0.83
N LYS A 514 -2.13 -23.39 -0.61
CA LYS A 514 -3.10 -24.07 -1.50
C LYS A 514 -3.26 -23.33 -2.83
N VAL A 515 -3.18 -22.00 -2.81
CA VAL A 515 -3.13 -21.18 -4.02
C VAL A 515 -1.85 -21.44 -4.79
N ALA A 516 -0.70 -21.44 -4.10
CA ALA A 516 0.59 -21.70 -4.72
C ALA A 516 0.64 -23.10 -5.38
N GLU A 517 0.09 -24.11 -4.71
CA GLU A 517 -0.11 -25.45 -5.28
C GLU A 517 -0.98 -25.43 -6.54
N THR A 518 -2.10 -24.71 -6.52
CA THR A 518 -2.99 -24.58 -7.70
C THR A 518 -2.23 -23.96 -8.88
N LEU A 519 -1.50 -22.87 -8.66
CA LEU A 519 -0.71 -22.20 -9.69
C LEU A 519 0.43 -23.07 -10.22
N GLN A 520 1.04 -23.90 -9.37
CA GLN A 520 2.06 -24.85 -9.78
C GLN A 520 1.47 -25.96 -10.66
N VAL A 521 0.30 -26.50 -10.30
CA VAL A 521 -0.41 -27.50 -11.11
C VAL A 521 -0.77 -26.94 -12.49
N GLU A 522 -1.20 -25.69 -12.56
CA GLU A 522 -1.45 -24.99 -13.83
C GLU A 522 -0.18 -24.88 -14.69
N ALA A 523 0.94 -24.45 -14.09
CA ALA A 523 2.21 -24.38 -14.79
C ALA A 523 2.69 -25.76 -15.28
N GLN A 524 2.56 -26.78 -14.43
CA GLN A 524 2.89 -28.17 -14.78
C GLN A 524 2.02 -28.70 -15.93
N THR A 525 0.75 -28.31 -15.99
CA THR A 525 -0.20 -28.65 -17.07
C THR A 525 0.15 -27.92 -18.37
N GLN A 526 0.48 -26.63 -18.30
CA GLN A 526 0.90 -25.82 -19.45
C GLN A 526 2.24 -26.26 -20.03
N LEU A 527 3.12 -26.83 -19.20
CA LEU A 527 4.37 -27.43 -19.64
C LEU A 527 4.11 -28.66 -20.54
N GLY A 528 3.17 -29.52 -20.18
CA GLY A 528 2.72 -30.66 -21.00
C GLY A 528 3.88 -31.50 -21.57
N GLN A 529 3.79 -31.85 -22.86
CA GLN A 529 4.82 -32.64 -23.56
C GLN A 529 6.18 -31.93 -23.69
N THR A 530 6.26 -30.59 -23.49
CA THR A 530 7.54 -29.86 -23.57
C THR A 530 8.45 -30.09 -22.35
N LYS A 531 7.95 -30.74 -21.29
CA LYS A 531 8.71 -31.08 -20.08
C LYS A 531 9.97 -31.88 -20.38
N SER A 532 9.87 -32.90 -21.24
CA SER A 532 10.99 -33.80 -21.53
C SER A 532 12.17 -33.11 -22.21
N VAL A 533 11.90 -32.06 -23.00
CA VAL A 533 12.90 -31.33 -23.77
C VAL A 533 13.67 -30.33 -22.93
N LEU A 534 13.03 -29.78 -21.90
CA LEU A 534 13.63 -28.79 -20.99
C LEU A 534 14.33 -29.42 -19.79
N ARG A 535 14.07 -30.70 -19.51
CA ARG A 535 14.71 -31.43 -18.41
C ARG A 535 16.19 -31.63 -18.73
N GLY A 536 17.07 -31.06 -17.92
CA GLY A 536 18.51 -31.27 -18.04
C GLY A 536 18.94 -32.64 -17.52
N ASP A 537 19.94 -33.22 -18.17
CA ASP A 537 20.61 -34.46 -17.79
C ASP A 537 22.03 -34.15 -17.31
N ILE A 538 22.21 -34.11 -15.99
CA ILE A 538 23.49 -33.78 -15.35
C ILE A 538 24.67 -34.67 -15.79
N LYS A 539 24.41 -35.86 -16.34
CA LYS A 539 25.44 -36.77 -16.85
C LYS A 539 26.06 -36.29 -18.17
N LYS A 540 25.40 -35.35 -18.84
CA LYS A 540 25.83 -34.72 -20.09
C LYS A 540 26.34 -33.30 -19.89
N ALA A 541 26.41 -32.84 -18.64
CA ALA A 541 26.96 -31.52 -18.34
C ALA A 541 28.43 -31.44 -18.75
N GLU A 542 28.81 -30.35 -19.38
CA GLU A 542 30.18 -30.06 -19.80
C GLU A 542 30.76 -28.92 -18.94
N PHE A 543 32.06 -29.02 -18.63
CA PHE A 543 32.73 -28.10 -17.71
C PHE A 543 34.00 -27.51 -18.31
N LYS A 544 34.25 -26.25 -17.96
CA LYS A 544 35.47 -25.53 -18.34
C LYS A 544 36.72 -26.25 -17.85
N ASN A 545 36.68 -26.74 -16.61
CA ASN A 545 37.76 -27.52 -16.03
C ASN A 545 37.63 -29.01 -16.42
N LYS A 546 38.21 -29.38 -17.57
CA LYS A 546 38.18 -30.74 -18.16
C LYS A 546 38.94 -31.81 -17.35
N ALA A 547 39.42 -31.49 -16.15
CA ALA A 547 40.32 -32.35 -15.37
C ALA A 547 39.64 -33.59 -14.78
N VAL A 548 38.30 -33.62 -14.66
CA VAL A 548 37.55 -34.72 -14.05
C VAL A 548 36.46 -35.21 -15.02
N LYS A 549 36.42 -36.51 -15.31
CA LYS A 549 35.40 -37.11 -16.18
C LYS A 549 34.07 -37.23 -15.44
N VAL A 550 33.00 -36.70 -16.03
CA VAL A 550 31.60 -36.74 -15.51
C VAL A 550 31.08 -38.16 -15.26
N VAL A 551 31.73 -39.17 -15.86
CA VAL A 551 31.42 -40.60 -15.80
C VAL A 551 31.39 -41.19 -14.37
N ALA A 552 31.84 -40.45 -13.34
CA ALA A 552 31.82 -40.89 -11.94
C ALA A 552 30.57 -40.49 -11.12
N LEU A 553 29.63 -39.73 -11.70
CA LEU A 553 28.52 -39.12 -10.96
C LEU A 553 27.22 -39.91 -11.15
N ASN A 554 26.73 -40.54 -10.07
CA ASN A 554 25.52 -41.36 -10.10
C ASN A 554 24.33 -40.62 -9.47
N ASP A 555 24.58 -39.74 -8.50
CA ASP A 555 23.57 -39.01 -7.73
C ASP A 555 23.78 -37.48 -7.81
N VAL A 556 22.69 -36.72 -7.67
CA VAL A 556 22.74 -35.26 -7.48
C VAL A 556 23.55 -34.86 -6.26
N CYS A 557 23.54 -35.67 -5.20
CA CYS A 557 24.33 -35.38 -4.02
C CYS A 557 25.84 -35.49 -4.25
N ASP A 558 26.28 -36.08 -5.36
CA ASP A 558 27.70 -36.14 -5.72
C ASP A 558 28.21 -34.81 -6.32
N ILE A 559 27.31 -33.90 -6.72
CA ILE A 559 27.65 -32.57 -7.26
C ILE A 559 28.50 -31.80 -6.25
N ASN A 560 29.61 -31.24 -6.70
CA ASN A 560 30.51 -30.44 -5.88
C ASN A 560 31.18 -29.35 -6.73
N LYS A 561 31.95 -28.46 -6.09
CA LYS A 561 32.61 -27.32 -6.74
C LYS A 561 33.80 -27.67 -7.64
N GLU A 562 34.21 -28.94 -7.73
CA GLU A 562 35.28 -29.37 -8.64
C GLU A 562 34.83 -29.33 -10.10
N HIS A 563 33.50 -29.37 -10.32
CA HIS A 563 32.84 -29.23 -11.62
C HIS A 563 31.99 -27.97 -11.61
N THR A 564 32.48 -26.89 -12.19
CA THR A 564 31.72 -25.64 -12.31
C THR A 564 32.08 -24.88 -13.57
N ASN A 565 31.14 -24.08 -14.06
CA ASN A 565 31.37 -23.11 -15.11
C ASN A 565 31.62 -21.70 -14.55
N ASP A 566 31.95 -21.56 -13.27
CA ASP A 566 32.39 -20.30 -12.65
C ASP A 566 33.70 -19.82 -13.31
N THR A 567 33.73 -18.54 -13.71
CA THR A 567 34.91 -17.88 -14.29
C THR A 567 36.14 -17.88 -13.36
N ARG A 568 35.93 -18.09 -12.06
CA ARG A 568 36.97 -18.11 -11.01
C ARG A 568 37.58 -19.49 -10.78
N ASP A 569 37.12 -20.51 -11.51
CA ASP A 569 37.54 -21.92 -11.40
C ASP A 569 37.45 -22.43 -9.92
N ASN A 570 38.35 -23.32 -9.51
CA ASN A 570 38.36 -23.95 -8.17
C ASN A 570 38.58 -22.97 -6.99
N ASN A 571 38.98 -21.73 -7.28
CA ASN A 571 39.14 -20.66 -6.29
C ASN A 571 37.81 -19.93 -6.01
N GLY A 572 36.75 -20.24 -6.78
CA GLY A 572 35.40 -19.72 -6.62
C GLY A 572 34.48 -20.68 -5.87
N GLY A 573 33.18 -20.52 -6.13
CA GLY A 573 32.11 -21.31 -5.53
C GLY A 573 30.89 -20.49 -5.14
N PRO A 574 29.73 -21.13 -4.92
CA PRO A 574 28.47 -20.47 -4.55
C PRO A 574 28.55 -19.56 -3.32
N ARG A 575 29.33 -19.90 -2.29
CA ARG A 575 29.52 -19.08 -1.06
C ARG A 575 30.53 -17.94 -1.15
N GLU A 576 31.36 -17.91 -2.18
CA GLU A 576 32.51 -17.00 -2.21
C GLU A 576 32.07 -15.53 -2.22
N GLY A 577 32.61 -14.71 -1.32
CA GLY A 577 32.23 -13.29 -1.16
C GLY A 577 30.91 -13.03 -0.43
N LYS A 578 30.25 -14.04 0.15
CA LYS A 578 28.97 -13.88 0.89
C LYS A 578 29.20 -13.73 2.40
N GLY A 579 28.36 -12.91 3.04
CA GLY A 579 28.44 -12.57 4.47
C GLY A 579 27.94 -13.71 5.37
N LYS A 580 28.61 -13.90 6.53
CA LYS A 580 28.27 -14.93 7.51
C LYS A 580 27.13 -14.54 8.47
N GLN A 581 26.82 -13.25 8.59
CA GLN A 581 25.90 -12.73 9.60
C GLN A 581 24.42 -12.81 9.19
N ARG A 582 24.13 -13.28 7.96
CA ARG A 582 22.81 -13.31 7.27
C ARG A 582 21.61 -13.92 8.00
N PHE A 583 21.83 -14.47 9.19
CA PHE A 583 20.82 -15.06 10.08
C PHE A 583 20.90 -14.54 11.52
N ASP A 584 21.70 -13.51 11.81
CA ASP A 584 21.82 -12.93 13.14
C ASP A 584 20.56 -12.11 13.48
N ILE A 585 20.05 -12.29 14.70
CA ILE A 585 18.88 -11.55 15.17
C ILE A 585 19.25 -10.07 15.34
N GLY A 586 18.56 -9.20 14.59
CA GLY A 586 18.79 -7.75 14.64
C GLY A 586 19.76 -7.23 13.58
N GLU A 587 20.30 -8.09 12.70
CA GLU A 587 20.98 -7.61 11.49
C GLU A 587 19.99 -6.83 10.62
N GLY A 588 20.46 -5.71 10.05
CA GLY A 588 19.61 -4.75 9.37
C GLY A 588 19.09 -5.26 8.03
N TRP A 589 17.78 -5.10 7.81
CA TRP A 589 17.18 -5.27 6.50
C TRP A 589 17.54 -4.09 5.60
N THR A 590 18.10 -4.37 4.42
CA THR A 590 18.52 -3.31 3.51
C THR A 590 17.30 -2.69 2.85
N ASN A 591 17.05 -1.41 3.09
CA ASN A 591 16.07 -0.64 2.32
C ASN A 591 16.62 -0.43 0.90
N VAL A 592 16.04 -1.14 -0.06
CA VAL A 592 16.36 -0.98 -1.47
C VAL A 592 15.36 -0.02 -2.07
N LYS A 593 15.89 1.10 -2.60
CA LYS A 593 15.15 2.10 -3.37
C LYS A 593 15.65 2.05 -4.81
N PRO A 594 15.06 1.20 -5.66
CA PRO A 594 15.45 1.14 -7.05
C PRO A 594 15.34 2.51 -7.72
N ARG A 595 16.36 2.93 -8.46
CA ARG A 595 16.31 4.07 -9.41
C ARG A 595 15.28 3.83 -10.49
N ASP A 596 15.16 2.60 -10.97
CA ASP A 596 14.08 2.15 -11.83
C ASP A 596 12.83 1.88 -10.99
N THR A 597 11.81 2.73 -11.17
CA THR A 597 10.55 2.68 -10.41
C THR A 597 9.74 1.38 -10.57
N THR A 598 10.17 0.46 -11.44
CA THR A 598 9.51 -0.80 -11.81
C THR A 598 9.27 -1.78 -10.63
N ASN A 599 10.13 -1.82 -9.62
CA ASN A 599 9.96 -2.75 -8.50
C ASN A 599 9.49 -2.09 -7.19
N GLY A 600 9.42 -0.76 -7.13
CA GLY A 600 9.08 -0.01 -5.91
C GLY A 600 10.09 -0.20 -4.77
N GLU A 601 9.93 0.58 -3.69
CA GLU A 601 10.73 0.43 -2.46
C GLU A 601 10.42 -0.92 -1.78
N PHE A 602 11.44 -1.62 -1.29
CA PHE A 602 11.30 -2.87 -0.54
C PHE A 602 12.47 -3.09 0.43
N TYR A 603 12.28 -4.00 1.38
CA TYR A 603 13.31 -4.42 2.33
C TYR A 603 13.87 -5.78 1.92
N LEU A 604 15.16 -5.83 1.61
CA LEU A 604 15.87 -7.05 1.18
C LEU A 604 16.26 -7.90 2.40
N PRO A 605 15.86 -9.19 2.46
CA PRO A 605 16.29 -10.09 3.51
C PRO A 605 17.81 -10.30 3.50
N PRO A 606 18.51 -10.25 4.66
CA PRO A 606 19.94 -10.60 4.74
C PRO A 606 20.25 -12.00 4.19
N ARG A 607 19.34 -12.96 4.38
CA ARG A 607 19.40 -14.30 3.77
C ARG A 607 19.56 -14.23 2.25
N ARG A 608 18.74 -13.44 1.57
CA ARG A 608 18.80 -13.27 0.11
C ARG A 608 20.05 -12.49 -0.31
N GLN A 609 20.38 -11.43 0.41
CA GLN A 609 21.56 -10.60 0.14
C GLN A 609 22.86 -11.41 0.12
N HIS A 610 22.94 -12.42 1.00
CA HIS A 610 24.12 -13.28 1.16
C HIS A 610 23.86 -14.74 0.74
N MET A 611 22.91 -14.95 -0.19
CA MET A 611 22.59 -16.28 -0.75
C MET A 611 23.77 -16.91 -1.48
N CYS A 612 23.88 -18.24 -1.48
CA CYS A 612 24.91 -19.01 -2.18
C CYS A 612 24.71 -19.01 -3.70
N THR A 613 24.83 -17.85 -4.36
CA THR A 613 24.60 -17.69 -5.80
C THR A 613 25.83 -17.18 -6.56
N SER A 614 26.99 -17.06 -5.91
CA SER A 614 28.17 -16.44 -6.52
C SER A 614 28.66 -17.16 -7.78
N ASN A 615 28.56 -18.49 -7.84
CA ASN A 615 28.93 -19.26 -9.04
C ASN A 615 28.03 -18.91 -10.23
N LEU A 616 26.74 -18.63 -10.00
CA LEU A 616 25.82 -18.17 -11.03
C LEU A 616 26.12 -16.72 -11.42
N GLU A 617 26.39 -15.85 -10.44
CA GLU A 617 26.75 -14.44 -10.66
C GLU A 617 28.06 -14.27 -11.46
N LYS A 618 28.93 -15.29 -11.42
CA LYS A 618 30.23 -15.33 -12.10
C LYS A 618 30.33 -16.46 -13.13
N ILE A 619 29.20 -16.98 -13.60
CA ILE A 619 29.16 -18.03 -14.62
C ILE A 619 29.80 -17.55 -15.93
N ASP A 620 30.62 -18.40 -16.55
CA ASP A 620 31.24 -18.17 -17.85
C ASP A 620 30.21 -18.50 -18.94
N ASP A 621 29.31 -17.54 -19.19
CA ASP A 621 28.23 -17.65 -20.17
C ASP A 621 28.76 -17.96 -21.58
N ASN A 622 29.93 -17.41 -21.96
CA ASN A 622 30.60 -17.72 -23.23
C ASN A 622 31.02 -19.19 -23.31
N PHE A 623 31.63 -19.73 -22.25
CA PHE A 623 31.93 -21.16 -22.21
C PHE A 623 30.64 -21.98 -22.34
N VAL A 624 29.66 -21.69 -21.47
CA VAL A 624 28.39 -22.44 -21.39
C VAL A 624 27.64 -22.42 -22.72
N THR A 625 27.60 -21.28 -23.43
CA THR A 625 26.83 -21.11 -24.68
C THR A 625 27.55 -21.60 -25.94
N GLN A 626 28.88 -21.64 -25.96
CA GLN A 626 29.66 -21.91 -27.18
C GLN A 626 30.45 -23.22 -27.15
N ASN A 627 30.74 -23.77 -25.96
CA ASN A 627 31.73 -24.85 -25.79
C ASN A 627 31.16 -26.13 -25.17
N THR A 628 29.84 -26.23 -25.01
CA THR A 628 29.16 -27.37 -24.37
C THR A 628 28.55 -28.36 -25.39
N GLU A 629 28.97 -28.37 -26.66
CA GLU A 629 28.56 -29.39 -27.66
C GLU A 629 27.03 -29.65 -27.75
N ASP A 630 26.20 -28.60 -27.71
CA ASP A 630 24.73 -28.66 -27.65
C ASP A 630 24.16 -29.24 -26.31
N HIS A 631 24.91 -29.13 -25.22
CA HIS A 631 24.55 -29.46 -23.82
C HIS A 631 24.48 -28.22 -22.91
N VAL A 632 24.07 -27.07 -23.45
CA VAL A 632 23.93 -25.81 -22.68
C VAL A 632 22.96 -26.02 -21.51
N ASN A 633 21.82 -26.66 -21.78
CA ASN A 633 20.78 -26.94 -20.78
C ASN A 633 21.31 -27.77 -19.61
N ASP A 634 22.05 -28.84 -19.94
CA ASP A 634 22.57 -29.81 -18.98
C ASP A 634 23.65 -29.19 -18.09
N SER A 635 24.57 -28.44 -18.72
CA SER A 635 25.67 -27.74 -18.06
C SER A 635 25.18 -26.61 -17.17
N PHE A 636 24.19 -25.83 -17.64
CA PHE A 636 23.60 -24.77 -16.84
C PHE A 636 22.82 -25.31 -15.63
N LEU A 637 22.05 -26.40 -15.81
CA LEU A 637 21.35 -27.04 -14.69
C LEU A 637 22.33 -27.41 -13.58
N TRP A 638 23.50 -27.95 -13.91
CA TRP A 638 24.51 -28.31 -12.93
C TRP A 638 24.89 -27.16 -11.99
N ASP A 639 25.22 -25.98 -12.53
CA ASP A 639 25.61 -24.82 -11.71
C ASP A 639 24.44 -24.34 -10.82
N VAL A 640 23.19 -24.48 -11.26
CA VAL A 640 21.99 -24.20 -10.44
C VAL A 640 21.85 -25.20 -9.30
N LEU A 641 22.09 -26.49 -9.56
CA LEU A 641 22.05 -27.54 -8.53
C LEU A 641 23.15 -27.35 -7.49
N LEU A 642 24.36 -26.98 -7.92
CA LEU A 642 25.48 -26.68 -7.03
C LEU A 642 25.15 -25.52 -6.08
N ALA A 643 24.59 -24.42 -6.63
CA ALA A 643 24.15 -23.28 -5.82
C ALA A 643 23.08 -23.67 -4.79
N ALA A 644 22.07 -24.44 -5.21
CA ALA A 644 20.99 -24.89 -4.33
C ALA A 644 21.49 -25.82 -3.22
N LYS A 645 22.38 -26.77 -3.55
CA LYS A 645 22.99 -27.69 -2.58
C LYS A 645 23.79 -26.92 -1.52
N GLU A 646 24.70 -26.04 -1.93
CA GLU A 646 25.51 -25.25 -0.99
C GLU A 646 24.68 -24.27 -0.15
N GLU A 647 23.56 -23.76 -0.69
CA GLU A 647 22.61 -22.96 0.07
C GLU A 647 21.93 -23.76 1.18
N ALA A 648 21.50 -25.00 0.91
CA ALA A 648 20.94 -25.88 1.95
C ALA A 648 21.99 -26.27 3.00
N GLU A 649 23.21 -26.57 2.57
CA GLU A 649 24.34 -26.89 3.45
C GLU A 649 24.69 -25.72 4.38
N ASP A 650 24.85 -24.51 3.83
CA ASP A 650 25.16 -23.31 4.61
C ASP A 650 24.08 -23.00 5.65
N ILE A 651 22.79 -23.13 5.28
CA ILE A 651 21.69 -22.96 6.25
C ILE A 651 21.78 -23.99 7.38
N LYS A 652 22.04 -25.28 7.05
CA LYS A 652 22.23 -26.34 8.05
C LYS A 652 23.40 -26.02 8.98
N ASN A 653 24.53 -25.58 8.42
CA ASN A 653 25.72 -25.25 9.19
C ASN A 653 25.46 -24.08 10.15
N ASN A 654 24.78 -23.02 9.67
CA ASN A 654 24.38 -21.89 10.52
C ASN A 654 23.43 -22.31 11.65
N TYR A 655 22.51 -23.24 11.39
CA TYR A 655 21.67 -23.84 12.44
C TYR A 655 22.50 -24.61 13.47
N ASN A 656 23.42 -25.46 13.03
CA ASN A 656 24.28 -26.25 13.91
C ASN A 656 25.19 -25.34 14.77
N GLU A 657 25.84 -24.35 14.16
CA GLU A 657 26.65 -23.36 14.86
C GLU A 657 25.82 -22.54 15.86
N GLY A 658 24.61 -22.16 15.47
CA GLY A 658 23.65 -21.44 16.30
C GLY A 658 23.14 -22.18 17.53
N ASN A 659 23.23 -23.50 17.52
CA ASN A 659 22.79 -24.36 18.63
C ASN A 659 23.94 -24.85 19.51
N ASN A 660 25.19 -24.51 19.17
CA ASN A 660 26.40 -24.97 19.86
C ASN A 660 27.17 -23.82 20.53
N GLY A 661 27.73 -24.09 21.72
CA GLY A 661 28.74 -23.24 22.38
C GLY A 661 28.32 -21.80 22.67
N GLN A 662 29.23 -20.85 22.45
CA GLN A 662 29.09 -19.42 22.77
C GLN A 662 28.13 -18.65 21.83
N ASN A 663 27.70 -19.23 20.70
CA ASN A 663 26.84 -18.57 19.70
C ASN A 663 25.34 -18.83 19.91
N LYS A 664 24.98 -19.58 20.97
CA LYS A 664 23.59 -19.95 21.27
C LYS A 664 22.70 -18.73 21.45
N GLY A 665 21.67 -18.61 20.62
CA GLY A 665 20.70 -17.51 20.66
C GLY A 665 21.11 -16.24 19.89
N LYS A 666 22.26 -16.23 19.22
CA LYS A 666 22.66 -15.12 18.34
C LYS A 666 21.94 -15.16 16.99
N THR A 667 21.84 -16.36 16.40
CA THR A 667 21.10 -16.60 15.16
C THR A 667 19.60 -16.80 15.40
N GLY A 668 18.79 -16.40 14.43
CA GLY A 668 17.36 -16.72 14.41
C GLY A 668 17.05 -18.16 13.99
N LEU A 669 18.03 -18.93 13.49
CA LEU A 669 17.89 -20.34 13.14
C LEU A 669 18.05 -21.23 14.38
N ASN A 670 17.02 -21.27 15.23
CA ASN A 670 17.08 -21.96 16.53
C ASN A 670 16.13 -23.16 16.66
N ASN A 671 15.39 -23.50 15.60
CA ASN A 671 14.49 -24.65 15.55
C ASN A 671 14.33 -25.14 14.09
N GLU A 672 13.97 -26.42 13.93
CA GLU A 672 13.82 -27.05 12.61
C GLU A 672 12.79 -26.34 11.73
N LYS A 673 11.68 -25.84 12.30
CA LYS A 673 10.63 -25.15 11.53
C LYS A 673 11.15 -23.87 10.88
N THR A 674 11.98 -23.10 11.59
CA THR A 674 12.63 -21.91 11.04
C THR A 674 13.64 -22.29 9.96
N VAL A 675 14.49 -23.29 10.21
CA VAL A 675 15.47 -23.78 9.22
C VAL A 675 14.77 -24.17 7.93
N CYS A 676 13.68 -24.93 8.04
CA CYS A 676 12.89 -25.35 6.91
C CYS A 676 12.17 -24.21 6.20
N ARG A 677 11.76 -23.13 6.89
CA ARG A 677 11.29 -21.92 6.21
C ARG A 677 12.40 -21.23 5.42
N ALA A 678 13.60 -21.09 6.00
CA ALA A 678 14.74 -20.49 5.32
C ALA A 678 15.13 -21.28 4.04
N ILE A 679 15.16 -22.61 4.12
CA ILE A 679 15.41 -23.49 2.97
C ILE A 679 14.36 -23.29 1.87
N ARG A 680 13.06 -23.28 2.23
CA ARG A 680 11.96 -23.09 1.27
C ARG A 680 11.96 -21.70 0.64
N TYR A 681 12.26 -20.65 1.41
CA TYR A 681 12.43 -19.30 0.88
C TYR A 681 13.63 -19.21 -0.07
N SER A 682 14.73 -19.89 0.24
CA SER A 682 15.89 -19.93 -0.65
C SER A 682 15.64 -20.71 -1.94
N PHE A 683 14.96 -21.85 -1.88
CA PHE A 683 14.47 -22.55 -3.06
C PHE A 683 13.62 -21.64 -3.96
N ALA A 684 12.68 -20.92 -3.35
CA ALA A 684 11.79 -20.02 -4.05
C ALA A 684 12.50 -18.81 -4.68
N ASP A 685 13.46 -18.21 -3.96
CA ASP A 685 14.26 -17.09 -4.46
C ASP A 685 15.18 -17.53 -5.61
N ILE A 686 15.80 -18.72 -5.55
CA ILE A 686 16.52 -19.31 -6.69
C ILE A 686 15.57 -19.42 -7.90
N GLY A 687 14.35 -19.92 -7.68
CA GLY A 687 13.32 -19.97 -8.72
C GLY A 687 12.98 -18.61 -9.32
N ASP A 688 12.89 -17.54 -8.52
CA ASP A 688 12.63 -16.19 -9.05
C ASP A 688 13.79 -15.63 -9.86
N ILE A 689 15.03 -15.87 -9.41
CA ILE A 689 16.25 -15.50 -10.14
C ILE A 689 16.22 -16.16 -11.52
N ILE A 690 16.00 -17.48 -11.56
CA ILE A 690 16.01 -18.26 -12.80
C ILE A 690 14.85 -17.85 -13.71
N ARG A 691 13.65 -17.62 -13.19
CA ARG A 691 12.47 -17.23 -13.99
C ARG A 691 12.49 -15.77 -14.46
N GLY A 692 13.38 -14.94 -13.89
CA GLY A 692 13.43 -13.51 -14.20
C GLY A 692 12.31 -12.71 -13.52
N ARG A 693 11.90 -13.17 -12.34
CA ARG A 693 10.84 -12.60 -11.49
C ARG A 693 11.38 -11.83 -10.29
N GLU A 694 12.68 -11.91 -10.05
CA GLU A 694 13.36 -11.25 -8.94
C GLU A 694 13.19 -9.73 -8.96
N ILE A 695 12.95 -9.13 -7.79
CA ILE A 695 12.77 -7.69 -7.64
C ILE A 695 14.07 -6.93 -7.30
N TRP A 696 15.13 -7.64 -6.90
CA TRP A 696 16.45 -7.07 -6.58
C TRP A 696 17.37 -6.94 -7.80
N VAL A 697 16.97 -6.09 -8.76
CA VAL A 697 17.59 -6.00 -10.09
C VAL A 697 18.65 -4.90 -10.25
N GLU A 698 18.85 -4.06 -9.24
CA GLU A 698 19.76 -2.90 -9.38
C GLU A 698 21.21 -3.16 -8.99
N ASN A 699 21.43 -4.18 -8.16
CA ASN A 699 22.74 -4.62 -7.74
C ASN A 699 23.56 -5.10 -8.96
N MET A 700 24.86 -4.79 -8.98
CA MET A 700 25.71 -5.10 -10.13
C MET A 700 25.83 -6.61 -10.39
N ASP A 701 26.01 -7.42 -9.36
CA ASP A 701 26.10 -8.88 -9.50
C ASP A 701 24.77 -9.47 -9.95
N ALA A 702 23.64 -8.98 -9.42
CA ALA A 702 22.30 -9.39 -9.87
C ALA A 702 22.04 -9.03 -11.34
N LYS A 703 22.51 -7.85 -11.80
CA LYS A 703 22.42 -7.46 -13.22
C LYS A 703 23.24 -8.36 -14.12
N ILE A 704 24.50 -8.62 -13.73
CA ILE A 704 25.39 -9.51 -14.48
C ILE A 704 24.76 -10.89 -14.59
N LEU A 705 24.24 -11.43 -13.48
CA LEU A 705 23.54 -12.69 -13.47
C LEU A 705 22.36 -12.70 -14.47
N GLN A 706 21.50 -11.68 -14.45
CA GLN A 706 20.36 -11.63 -15.38
C GLN A 706 20.76 -11.50 -16.86
N GLU A 707 21.85 -10.81 -17.19
CA GLU A 707 22.39 -10.78 -18.57
C GLU A 707 22.97 -12.14 -18.96
N ASN A 708 23.74 -12.80 -18.08
CA ASN A 708 24.25 -14.15 -18.34
C ASN A 708 23.11 -15.15 -18.59
N LEU A 709 22.05 -15.09 -17.78
CA LEU A 709 20.85 -15.91 -17.96
C LEU A 709 20.18 -15.63 -19.31
N LYS A 710 20.10 -14.37 -19.73
CA LYS A 710 19.54 -14.01 -21.03
C LYS A 710 20.31 -14.67 -22.18
N GLU A 711 21.64 -14.64 -22.15
CA GLU A 711 22.47 -15.29 -23.18
C GLU A 711 22.31 -16.82 -23.15
N ILE A 712 22.37 -17.44 -21.97
CA ILE A 712 22.20 -18.89 -21.79
C ILE A 712 20.83 -19.36 -22.28
N PHE A 713 19.74 -18.70 -21.88
CA PHE A 713 18.39 -19.07 -22.33
C PHE A 713 18.15 -18.79 -23.81
N GLY A 714 18.79 -17.76 -24.37
CA GLY A 714 18.83 -17.55 -25.82
C GLY A 714 19.41 -18.77 -26.54
N LYS A 715 20.50 -19.33 -26.02
CA LYS A 715 21.11 -20.53 -26.58
C LYS A 715 20.30 -21.80 -26.37
N ILE A 716 19.71 -22.00 -25.19
CA ILE A 716 18.78 -23.12 -24.93
C ILE A 716 17.62 -23.09 -25.93
N LYS A 717 17.05 -21.91 -26.22
CA LYS A 717 16.00 -21.75 -27.23
C LYS A 717 16.45 -22.21 -28.62
N GLU A 718 17.68 -21.88 -29.02
CA GLU A 718 18.25 -22.33 -30.29
C GLU A 718 18.41 -23.85 -30.36
N GLU A 719 18.96 -24.47 -29.32
CA GLU A 719 19.15 -25.93 -29.26
C GLU A 719 17.82 -26.68 -29.36
N ILE A 720 16.80 -26.22 -28.64
CA ILE A 720 15.45 -26.80 -28.68
C ILE A 720 14.91 -26.78 -30.11
N LYS A 721 15.08 -25.65 -30.81
CA LYS A 721 14.66 -25.48 -32.20
C LYS A 721 15.39 -26.43 -33.15
N LYS A 722 16.71 -26.63 -32.96
CA LYS A 722 17.51 -27.56 -33.79
C LYS A 722 17.09 -29.02 -33.57
N LYS A 723 16.95 -29.46 -32.32
CA LYS A 723 16.66 -30.85 -31.94
C LYS A 723 15.27 -31.34 -32.41
N HIS A 724 14.38 -30.43 -32.80
CA HIS A 724 12.96 -30.72 -33.10
C HIS A 724 12.48 -30.16 -34.45
N LEU A 725 13.38 -30.02 -35.44
CA LEU A 725 13.01 -29.74 -36.83
C LEU A 725 12.15 -30.89 -37.39
N GLY A 726 10.82 -30.79 -37.29
CA GLY A 726 9.88 -31.75 -37.88
C GLY A 726 8.63 -32.13 -37.07
N ILE A 727 8.42 -31.58 -35.87
CA ILE A 727 7.21 -31.83 -35.08
C ILE A 727 6.21 -30.69 -35.30
N GLU A 728 5.03 -30.99 -35.87
CA GLU A 728 3.90 -30.04 -35.94
C GLU A 728 3.53 -29.59 -34.51
N GLY A 729 3.69 -28.30 -34.19
CA GLY A 729 3.34 -27.71 -32.90
C GLY A 729 4.48 -27.08 -32.09
N ASN A 730 5.74 -27.07 -32.56
CA ASN A 730 6.89 -26.54 -31.81
C ASN A 730 7.05 -25.00 -31.83
N ASP A 731 5.95 -24.25 -31.90
CA ASP A 731 5.97 -22.78 -31.96
C ASP A 731 5.86 -22.12 -30.57
N LYS A 732 5.85 -22.91 -29.48
CA LYS A 732 5.54 -22.44 -28.11
C LYS A 732 6.39 -21.25 -27.66
N TYR A 733 7.67 -21.23 -28.06
CA TYR A 733 8.64 -20.19 -27.73
C TYR A 733 9.02 -19.31 -28.93
N THR A 734 8.44 -19.50 -30.12
CA THR A 734 8.83 -18.75 -31.33
C THR A 734 8.77 -17.23 -31.09
N ASN A 735 7.70 -16.76 -30.45
CA ASN A 735 7.48 -15.36 -30.11
C ASN A 735 7.94 -14.96 -28.69
N ASP A 736 8.62 -15.85 -27.96
CA ASP A 736 9.20 -15.53 -26.65
C ASP A 736 10.55 -14.83 -26.85
N ASN A 737 10.52 -13.50 -26.85
CA ASN A 737 11.69 -12.66 -27.07
C ASN A 737 12.50 -12.48 -25.78
N SER A 738 13.77 -12.08 -25.91
CA SER A 738 14.63 -11.72 -24.78
C SER A 738 13.86 -10.81 -23.79
N PRO A 739 13.80 -11.15 -22.50
CA PRO A 739 14.67 -12.11 -21.79
C PRO A 739 14.07 -13.53 -21.63
N TYR A 740 13.25 -14.00 -22.57
CA TYR A 740 12.74 -15.38 -22.67
C TYR A 740 11.92 -15.85 -21.46
N LYS A 741 11.03 -14.98 -20.95
CA LYS A 741 10.34 -15.21 -19.67
C LYS A 741 9.54 -16.51 -19.66
N LYS A 742 8.85 -16.83 -20.76
CA LYS A 742 8.02 -18.05 -20.83
C LYS A 742 8.89 -19.30 -20.81
N LEU A 743 9.96 -19.32 -21.61
CA LEU A 743 10.94 -20.41 -21.62
C LEU A 743 11.57 -20.61 -20.24
N ARG A 744 11.92 -19.51 -19.54
CA ARG A 744 12.52 -19.56 -18.21
C ARG A 744 11.56 -20.12 -17.16
N GLU A 745 10.27 -19.77 -17.24
CA GLU A 745 9.21 -20.33 -16.40
C GLU A 745 9.00 -21.83 -16.62
N ASP A 746 8.87 -22.24 -17.89
CA ASP A 746 8.75 -23.65 -18.26
C ASP A 746 10.01 -24.46 -17.90
N TRP A 747 11.21 -23.86 -18.04
CA TRP A 747 12.48 -24.50 -17.67
C TRP A 747 12.58 -24.73 -16.17
N TRP A 748 12.20 -23.74 -15.36
CA TRP A 748 12.16 -23.89 -13.91
C TRP A 748 11.20 -25.01 -13.54
N GLU A 749 9.98 -25.03 -14.09
CA GLU A 749 9.01 -26.08 -13.79
C GLU A 749 9.51 -27.48 -14.20
N ALA A 750 10.23 -27.60 -15.32
CA ALA A 750 10.82 -28.86 -15.75
C ALA A 750 11.93 -29.38 -14.83
N ASN A 751 12.64 -28.48 -14.13
CA ASN A 751 13.87 -28.81 -13.38
C ASN A 751 13.78 -28.59 -11.86
N ARG A 752 12.74 -27.92 -11.34
CA ARG A 752 12.57 -27.56 -9.92
C ARG A 752 12.61 -28.77 -8.99
N GLU A 753 12.16 -29.93 -9.46
CA GLU A 753 12.28 -31.20 -8.74
C GLU A 753 13.74 -31.56 -8.49
N LYS A 754 14.59 -31.50 -9.53
CA LYS A 754 16.02 -31.78 -9.43
C LYS A 754 16.75 -30.77 -8.54
N VAL A 755 16.34 -29.49 -8.60
CA VAL A 755 16.86 -28.44 -7.71
C VAL A 755 16.52 -28.75 -6.24
N TRP A 756 15.31 -29.22 -5.97
CA TRP A 756 14.93 -29.65 -4.63
C TRP A 756 15.70 -30.90 -4.17
N GLU A 757 15.90 -31.89 -5.05
CA GLU A 757 16.77 -33.04 -4.76
C GLU A 757 18.18 -32.62 -4.31
N ALA A 758 18.75 -31.58 -4.94
CA ALA A 758 20.06 -31.06 -4.55
C ALA A 758 20.06 -30.44 -3.15
N MET A 759 18.99 -29.72 -2.80
CA MET A 759 18.82 -29.20 -1.43
C MET A 759 18.61 -30.34 -0.41
N LYS A 760 17.90 -31.41 -0.81
CA LYS A 760 17.60 -32.58 0.04
C LYS A 760 18.85 -33.26 0.62
N CYS A 761 19.98 -33.21 -0.10
CA CYS A 761 21.25 -33.80 0.33
C CYS A 761 21.69 -33.41 1.74
N HIS A 762 21.32 -32.22 2.23
CA HIS A 762 21.72 -31.75 3.56
C HIS A 762 20.57 -31.73 4.59
N ILE A 763 19.31 -31.92 4.18
CA ILE A 763 18.13 -31.61 5.02
C ILE A 763 17.30 -32.83 5.43
N LYS A 764 17.81 -34.05 5.19
CA LYS A 764 17.14 -35.32 5.52
C LYS A 764 16.65 -35.38 6.97
N ASP A 765 17.44 -34.86 7.91
CA ASP A 765 17.17 -34.99 9.34
C ASP A 765 16.10 -34.01 9.85
N PHE A 766 15.75 -32.98 9.08
CA PHE A 766 14.76 -31.99 9.49
C PHE A 766 13.34 -32.50 9.25
N LYS A 767 12.61 -32.78 10.34
CA LYS A 767 11.28 -33.37 10.31
C LYS A 767 10.24 -32.36 10.77
N VAL A 768 9.53 -31.77 9.82
CA VAL A 768 8.49 -30.79 10.11
C VAL A 768 7.18 -31.14 9.40
N THR A 769 6.07 -30.71 10.00
CA THR A 769 4.74 -30.74 9.37
C THR A 769 4.68 -29.68 8.27
N SER A 770 4.30 -30.09 7.06
CA SER A 770 4.06 -29.21 5.91
C SER A 770 2.70 -29.56 5.30
N GLY A 771 1.81 -28.57 5.20
CA GLY A 771 0.42 -28.78 4.78
C GLY A 771 -0.39 -29.64 5.75
N ASP A 772 -1.30 -30.45 5.21
CA ASP A 772 -2.20 -31.36 5.97
C ASP A 772 -1.57 -32.74 6.26
N LYS A 773 -0.23 -32.88 6.15
CA LYS A 773 0.51 -34.15 6.30
C LYS A 773 1.25 -34.25 7.64
N SER A 774 1.44 -35.47 8.15
CA SER A 774 2.31 -35.77 9.31
C SER A 774 3.74 -35.25 9.11
N PRO A 775 4.49 -34.98 10.20
CA PRO A 775 5.89 -34.58 10.10
C PRO A 775 6.68 -35.57 9.23
N SER A 776 7.38 -35.05 8.23
CA SER A 776 8.24 -35.86 7.37
C SER A 776 9.59 -35.21 7.16
N SER A 777 10.58 -36.04 6.84
CA SER A 777 11.96 -35.63 6.51
C SER A 777 12.01 -34.57 5.42
N HIS A 778 13.18 -33.97 5.22
CA HIS A 778 13.40 -32.99 4.14
C HIS A 778 12.42 -31.82 4.25
N CYS A 779 12.26 -31.31 5.46
CA CYS A 779 11.40 -30.16 5.71
C CYS A 779 9.92 -30.37 5.35
N GLY A 780 9.43 -31.61 5.45
CA GLY A 780 8.04 -31.95 5.14
C GLY A 780 7.78 -32.21 3.65
N TYR A 781 8.81 -32.23 2.81
CA TYR A 781 8.76 -32.30 1.35
C TYR A 781 9.66 -33.41 0.81
N ARG A 782 9.46 -34.64 1.31
CA ARG A 782 10.23 -35.82 0.88
C ARG A 782 9.96 -36.16 -0.59
N ASP A 783 8.68 -36.18 -0.96
CA ASP A 783 8.20 -36.80 -2.20
C ASP A 783 7.94 -35.79 -3.34
N HIS A 784 7.98 -34.48 -3.04
CA HIS A 784 7.83 -33.41 -4.03
C HIS A 784 8.43 -32.10 -3.51
N PRO A 785 8.76 -31.13 -4.38
CA PRO A 785 9.23 -29.81 -3.96
C PRO A 785 8.17 -29.00 -3.21
N PRO A 786 8.59 -28.03 -2.37
CA PRO A 786 7.68 -27.06 -1.75
C PRO A 786 7.03 -26.16 -2.80
N TYR A 787 5.80 -25.71 -2.56
CA TYR A 787 5.08 -24.78 -3.45
C TYR A 787 5.44 -23.32 -3.21
N ASP A 788 6.34 -23.04 -2.26
CA ASP A 788 6.70 -21.68 -1.88
C ASP A 788 7.16 -20.84 -3.07
N ASP A 789 7.77 -21.42 -4.11
CA ASP A 789 8.19 -20.77 -5.35
C ASP A 789 7.03 -20.21 -6.21
N TYR A 790 5.78 -20.57 -5.93
CA TYR A 790 4.60 -20.01 -6.57
C TYR A 790 3.88 -18.94 -5.74
N ILE A 791 4.39 -18.62 -4.54
CA ILE A 791 4.01 -17.42 -3.81
C ILE A 791 4.75 -16.22 -4.46
N PRO A 792 4.22 -14.99 -4.46
CA PRO A 792 4.99 -13.83 -4.92
C PRO A 792 6.16 -13.50 -3.97
N GLN A 793 7.32 -13.14 -4.53
CA GLN A 793 8.56 -12.86 -3.77
C GLN A 793 8.36 -11.83 -2.65
N ARG A 794 7.65 -10.73 -2.97
CA ARG A 794 7.31 -9.68 -2.00
C ARG A 794 6.56 -10.22 -0.76
N LEU A 795 5.63 -11.17 -0.95
CA LEU A 795 4.84 -11.74 0.14
C LEU A 795 5.68 -12.71 0.99
N ARG A 796 6.61 -13.46 0.36
CA ARG A 796 7.58 -14.29 1.09
C ARG A 796 8.49 -13.43 1.97
N TRP A 797 9.10 -12.40 1.41
CA TRP A 797 10.00 -11.52 2.16
C TRP A 797 9.28 -10.75 3.26
N MET A 798 8.03 -10.33 3.05
CA MET A 798 7.20 -9.75 4.11
C MET A 798 6.96 -10.73 5.27
N THR A 799 6.69 -12.00 4.96
CA THR A 799 6.46 -13.04 5.98
C THR A 799 7.76 -13.35 6.74
N GLU A 800 8.88 -13.43 6.02
CA GLU A 800 10.21 -13.59 6.62
C GLU A 800 10.53 -12.40 7.53
N TRP A 801 10.32 -11.16 7.06
CA TRP A 801 10.51 -9.94 7.84
C TRP A 801 9.74 -9.98 9.16
N ALA A 802 8.46 -10.39 9.12
CA ALA A 802 7.63 -10.49 10.32
C ALA A 802 8.18 -11.53 11.31
N GLU A 803 8.65 -12.70 10.84
CA GLU A 803 9.29 -13.69 11.70
C GLU A 803 10.56 -13.15 12.37
N TRP A 804 11.42 -12.46 11.62
CA TRP A 804 12.65 -11.87 12.14
C TRP A 804 12.38 -10.72 13.12
N TYR A 805 11.39 -9.88 12.83
CA TYR A 805 10.92 -8.85 13.75
C TYR A 805 10.47 -9.45 15.08
N CYS A 806 9.64 -10.51 15.06
CA CYS A 806 9.18 -11.15 16.30
C CYS A 806 10.34 -11.71 17.13
N LYS A 807 11.38 -12.26 16.50
CA LYS A 807 12.58 -12.74 17.20
C LYS A 807 13.40 -11.58 17.79
N ALA A 808 13.58 -10.51 17.03
CA ALA A 808 14.26 -9.31 17.49
C ALA A 808 13.50 -8.67 18.65
N GLN A 809 12.21 -8.41 18.48
CA GLN A 809 11.34 -7.85 19.51
C GLN A 809 11.35 -8.69 20.79
N LYS A 810 11.28 -10.02 20.69
CA LYS A 810 11.37 -10.90 21.86
C LYS A 810 12.71 -10.72 22.58
N LYS A 811 13.83 -10.78 21.85
CA LYS A 811 15.17 -10.61 22.43
C LYS A 811 15.31 -9.26 23.13
N GLU A 812 14.89 -8.18 22.48
CA GLU A 812 14.92 -6.83 23.05
C GLU A 812 13.99 -6.68 24.25
N TYR A 813 12.84 -7.34 24.23
CA TYR A 813 11.89 -7.34 25.34
C TYR A 813 12.43 -8.14 26.53
N ASP A 814 13.05 -9.29 26.31
CA ASP A 814 13.67 -10.09 27.37
C ASP A 814 14.81 -9.31 28.04
N GLU A 815 15.64 -8.60 27.26
CA GLU A 815 16.67 -7.70 27.79
C GLU A 815 16.08 -6.54 28.60
N LEU A 816 14.99 -5.93 28.12
CA LEU A 816 14.26 -4.89 28.84
C LEU A 816 13.69 -5.42 30.16
N PHE A 817 13.01 -6.56 30.11
CA PHE A 817 12.36 -7.19 31.27
C PHE A 817 13.39 -7.51 32.36
N GLN A 818 14.56 -8.06 32.00
CA GLN A 818 15.63 -8.33 32.95
C GLN A 818 16.14 -7.06 33.64
N LYS A 819 16.41 -5.99 32.87
CA LYS A 819 16.91 -4.72 33.43
C LYS A 819 15.86 -3.97 34.25
N CYS A 820 14.57 -4.18 33.95
CA CYS A 820 13.47 -3.52 34.66
C CYS A 820 12.89 -4.32 35.82
N GLY A 821 13.13 -5.63 35.91
CA GLY A 821 12.52 -6.51 36.92
C GLY A 821 12.82 -6.12 38.36
N ILE A 822 13.99 -5.50 38.63
CA ILE A 822 14.33 -4.98 39.97
C ILE A 822 13.52 -3.71 40.29
N CYS A 823 13.36 -2.82 39.31
CA CYS A 823 12.61 -1.57 39.47
C CYS A 823 11.11 -1.81 39.65
N MET A 824 10.54 -2.82 38.97
CA MET A 824 9.11 -3.15 39.08
C MET A 824 8.68 -3.72 40.44
N ASN A 825 9.63 -4.13 41.28
CA ASN A 825 9.37 -4.70 42.61
C ASN A 825 9.56 -3.69 43.77
N GLU A 826 9.92 -2.43 43.50
CA GLU A 826 10.10 -1.35 44.49
C GLU A 826 9.38 -0.05 44.05
N ASN A 827 9.39 1.01 44.88
CA ASN A 827 8.92 2.34 44.47
C ASN A 827 9.90 2.92 43.41
N CYS A 828 9.39 3.22 42.21
CA CYS A 828 10.13 3.61 40.98
C CYS A 828 11.04 4.87 41.03
N ASN A 829 11.43 5.35 42.21
CA ASN A 829 12.15 6.61 42.42
C ASN A 829 13.55 6.44 43.05
N ASN A 830 14.25 5.33 42.80
CA ASN A 830 15.62 5.13 43.26
C ASN A 830 16.61 5.06 42.08
N ASP A 831 17.90 5.25 42.38
CA ASP A 831 19.00 5.21 41.39
C ASP A 831 19.07 3.87 40.63
N LYS A 832 18.46 2.80 41.16
CA LYS A 832 18.37 1.48 40.52
C LYS A 832 17.39 1.44 39.34
N CYS A 833 16.48 2.41 39.20
CA CYS A 833 15.56 2.53 38.05
C CYS A 833 16.16 3.28 36.85
N ALA A 834 17.37 3.84 36.97
CA ALA A 834 18.06 4.52 35.87
C ALA A 834 18.41 3.54 34.72
N GLU A 835 18.85 2.32 35.04
CA GLU A 835 19.15 1.28 34.05
C GLU A 835 17.91 0.83 33.29
N CYS A 836 16.76 0.71 33.98
CA CYS A 836 15.48 0.41 33.34
C CYS A 836 15.04 1.53 32.39
N THR A 837 15.22 2.80 32.78
CA THR A 837 14.91 3.95 31.91
C THR A 837 15.75 3.92 30.63
N GLN A 838 17.05 3.63 30.75
CA GLN A 838 17.93 3.48 29.60
C GLN A 838 17.53 2.29 28.72
N ALA A 839 17.17 1.15 29.32
CA ALA A 839 16.69 -0.03 28.61
C ALA A 839 15.38 0.25 27.84
N CYS A 840 14.43 0.96 28.46
CA CYS A 840 13.19 1.41 27.83
C CYS A 840 13.47 2.28 26.60
N ALA A 841 14.40 3.24 26.71
CA ALA A 841 14.78 4.10 25.60
C ALA A 841 15.41 3.30 24.45
N GLN A 842 16.31 2.36 24.77
CA GLN A 842 16.93 1.48 23.77
C GLN A 842 15.91 0.58 23.07
N TYR A 843 15.01 -0.05 23.82
CA TYR A 843 13.92 -0.86 23.27
C TYR A 843 13.07 -0.03 22.31
N LYS A 844 12.64 1.17 22.74
CA LYS A 844 11.85 2.09 21.90
C LYS A 844 12.56 2.42 20.59
N THR A 845 13.83 2.83 20.63
CA THR A 845 14.60 3.16 19.41
C THR A 845 14.70 1.97 18.45
N LYS A 846 14.93 0.76 18.97
CA LYS A 846 14.99 -0.44 18.13
C LYS A 846 13.64 -0.76 17.51
N ILE A 847 12.55 -0.76 18.29
CA ILE A 847 11.19 -1.02 17.78
C ILE A 847 10.72 0.05 16.81
N ASP A 848 11.04 1.33 17.05
CA ASP A 848 10.72 2.43 16.14
C ASP A 848 11.34 2.21 14.75
N THR A 849 12.58 1.70 14.69
CA THR A 849 13.24 1.36 13.42
C THR A 849 12.45 0.28 12.67
N TRP A 850 12.01 -0.79 13.34
CA TRP A 850 11.20 -1.84 12.71
C TRP A 850 9.81 -1.32 12.31
N ARG A 851 9.20 -0.44 13.09
CA ARG A 851 7.91 0.19 12.75
C ARG A 851 8.01 0.97 11.44
N ASP A 852 9.07 1.75 11.24
CA ASP A 852 9.25 2.53 10.02
C ASP A 852 9.38 1.63 8.78
N GLN A 853 10.00 0.46 8.91
CA GLN A 853 10.05 -0.55 7.84
C GLN A 853 8.66 -1.16 7.59
N TRP A 854 7.93 -1.50 8.65
CA TRP A 854 6.58 -2.07 8.56
C TRP A 854 5.62 -1.15 7.82
N GLU A 855 5.59 0.15 8.14
CA GLU A 855 4.69 1.10 7.47
C GLU A 855 4.90 1.10 5.95
N LYS A 856 6.15 1.00 5.49
CA LYS A 856 6.48 0.92 4.07
C LYS A 856 6.09 -0.41 3.42
N ILE A 857 6.32 -1.53 4.12
CA ILE A 857 5.90 -2.85 3.65
C ILE A 857 4.37 -2.92 3.55
N LYS A 858 3.68 -2.43 4.57
CA LYS A 858 2.21 -2.37 4.68
C LYS A 858 1.59 -1.51 3.59
N GLU A 859 2.06 -0.29 3.39
CA GLU A 859 1.60 0.64 2.35
C GLU A 859 1.57 -0.04 0.97
N LYS A 860 2.66 -0.75 0.63
CA LYS A 860 2.76 -1.46 -0.65
C LYS A 860 1.85 -2.70 -0.71
N TYR A 861 1.73 -3.46 0.38
CA TYR A 861 0.82 -4.59 0.46
C TYR A 861 -0.64 -4.16 0.23
N GLU A 862 -1.09 -3.12 0.94
CA GLU A 862 -2.46 -2.61 0.86
C GLU A 862 -2.79 -2.11 -0.54
N THR A 863 -1.85 -1.43 -1.20
CA THR A 863 -1.96 -1.01 -2.60
C THR A 863 -2.23 -2.20 -3.53
N LEU A 864 -1.37 -3.22 -3.48
CA LEU A 864 -1.47 -4.40 -4.36
C LEU A 864 -2.73 -5.23 -4.06
N TYR A 865 -3.09 -5.35 -2.79
CA TYR A 865 -4.30 -6.07 -2.36
C TYR A 865 -5.58 -5.35 -2.76
N GLY A 866 -5.63 -4.02 -2.63
CA GLY A 866 -6.75 -3.18 -3.09
C GLY A 866 -6.99 -3.32 -4.59
N GLN A 867 -5.93 -3.35 -5.40
CA GLN A 867 -6.03 -3.54 -6.85
C GLN A 867 -6.53 -4.93 -7.25
N ALA A 868 -6.15 -5.97 -6.53
CA ALA A 868 -6.69 -7.31 -6.77
C ALA A 868 -8.21 -7.37 -6.53
N LYS A 869 -8.72 -6.61 -5.55
CA LYS A 869 -10.18 -6.51 -5.29
C LYS A 869 -10.94 -5.82 -6.42
N THR A 870 -10.42 -4.74 -6.98
CA THR A 870 -11.11 -3.99 -8.05
C THR A 870 -11.17 -4.73 -9.38
N THR A 871 -10.27 -5.70 -9.63
CA THR A 871 -10.30 -6.51 -10.86
C THR A 871 -11.21 -7.74 -10.81
N SER A 872 -11.70 -8.17 -9.64
CA SER A 872 -12.58 -9.34 -9.49
C SER A 872 -14.01 -9.10 -10.05
N THR A 873 -14.39 -7.86 -10.35
CA THR A 873 -15.78 -7.49 -10.67
C THR A 873 -16.04 -7.22 -12.16
N ASN A 874 -15.02 -7.14 -13.02
CA ASN A 874 -15.16 -6.86 -14.46
C ASN A 874 -14.34 -7.85 -15.30
N ALA A 875 -15.01 -8.74 -16.04
CA ALA A 875 -14.40 -9.66 -17.02
C ALA A 875 -14.04 -8.93 -18.34
N GLY A 876 -13.04 -8.05 -18.29
CA GLY A 876 -12.45 -7.40 -19.47
C GLY A 876 -10.92 -7.32 -19.39
N PRO A 877 -10.20 -7.11 -20.51
CA PRO A 877 -8.76 -6.90 -20.50
C PRO A 877 -8.45 -5.65 -19.66
N THR A 878 -7.50 -5.79 -18.75
CA THR A 878 -7.12 -4.83 -17.70
C THR A 878 -6.95 -3.38 -18.17
N GLY A 879 -7.57 -2.43 -17.46
CA GLY A 879 -7.28 -0.99 -17.60
C GLY A 879 -5.98 -0.51 -16.94
N PHE A 880 -5.25 -1.37 -16.23
CA PHE A 880 -3.92 -1.04 -15.67
C PHE A 880 -3.01 -2.28 -15.75
N ASN A 881 -2.36 -2.43 -16.90
CA ASN A 881 -1.18 -3.24 -17.04
C ASN A 881 0.02 -2.29 -17.06
N ASP A 882 0.67 -2.06 -15.92
CA ASP A 882 1.90 -1.24 -15.89
C ASP A 882 3.12 -1.98 -16.47
N GLY A 883 2.93 -3.22 -16.95
CA GLY A 883 3.97 -4.07 -17.51
C GLY A 883 4.92 -4.68 -16.47
N ARG A 884 4.68 -4.48 -15.15
CA ARG A 884 5.64 -4.82 -14.09
C ARG A 884 5.48 -6.29 -13.61
N PRO A 885 6.52 -7.14 -13.68
CA PRO A 885 6.40 -8.57 -13.37
C PRO A 885 6.02 -8.90 -11.92
N ASP A 886 6.53 -8.18 -10.93
CA ASP A 886 6.17 -8.38 -9.50
C ASP A 886 4.71 -8.00 -9.23
N TYR A 887 4.29 -6.86 -9.79
CA TYR A 887 2.92 -6.36 -9.66
C TYR A 887 1.89 -7.37 -10.16
N GLN A 888 2.07 -7.86 -11.39
CA GLN A 888 1.15 -8.81 -12.01
C GLN A 888 1.06 -10.11 -11.20
N GLN A 889 2.19 -10.60 -10.70
CA GLN A 889 2.23 -11.83 -9.90
C GLN A 889 1.52 -11.67 -8.56
N VAL A 890 1.77 -10.57 -7.83
CA VAL A 890 1.12 -10.33 -6.53
C VAL A 890 -0.39 -10.15 -6.69
N VAL A 891 -0.81 -9.37 -7.69
CA VAL A 891 -2.23 -9.13 -7.97
C VAL A 891 -2.93 -10.42 -8.41
N HIS A 892 -2.31 -11.21 -9.29
CA HIS A 892 -2.83 -12.51 -9.71
C HIS A 892 -2.99 -13.47 -8.52
N PHE A 893 -1.94 -13.60 -7.71
CA PHE A 893 -1.97 -14.45 -6.52
C PHE A 893 -3.07 -14.05 -5.53
N PHE A 894 -3.27 -12.74 -5.31
CA PHE A 894 -4.36 -12.27 -4.46
C PHE A 894 -5.75 -12.56 -5.02
N LYS A 895 -5.94 -12.54 -6.34
CA LYS A 895 -7.21 -12.95 -6.96
C LYS A 895 -7.51 -14.42 -6.65
N GLU A 896 -6.55 -15.30 -6.92
CA GLU A 896 -6.69 -16.73 -6.63
C GLU A 896 -6.92 -17.00 -5.13
N LEU A 897 -6.21 -16.26 -4.26
CA LEU A 897 -6.41 -16.35 -2.81
C LEU A 897 -7.82 -15.94 -2.39
N GLN A 898 -8.38 -14.90 -3.00
CA GLN A 898 -9.75 -14.45 -2.73
C GLN A 898 -10.77 -15.48 -3.23
N GLU A 899 -10.58 -16.08 -4.41
CA GLU A 899 -11.46 -17.12 -4.93
C GLU A 899 -11.40 -18.41 -4.09
N LYS A 900 -10.20 -18.85 -3.70
CA LYS A 900 -10.03 -19.98 -2.76
C LYS A 900 -10.67 -19.70 -1.40
N TYR A 901 -10.60 -18.47 -0.91
CA TYR A 901 -11.27 -18.11 0.35
C TYR A 901 -12.81 -18.17 0.24
N LYS A 902 -13.38 -17.69 -0.89
CA LYS A 902 -14.82 -17.79 -1.16
C LYS A 902 -15.29 -19.24 -1.21
N THR A 903 -14.55 -20.12 -1.88
CA THR A 903 -14.89 -21.56 -2.00
C THR A 903 -14.76 -22.28 -0.64
N ALA A 904 -13.67 -22.06 0.09
CA ALA A 904 -13.44 -22.67 1.40
C ALA A 904 -14.48 -22.26 2.46
N THR A 905 -15.01 -21.04 2.39
CA THR A 905 -16.04 -20.54 3.33
C THR A 905 -17.47 -20.89 2.90
N SER A 906 -17.73 -21.08 1.60
CA SER A 906 -19.05 -21.50 1.09
C SER A 906 -19.32 -23.00 1.29
N GLY A 907 -18.29 -23.84 1.41
CA GLY A 907 -18.42 -25.28 1.67
C GLY A 907 -18.89 -25.64 3.10
N ARG A 908 -18.81 -24.71 4.06
CA ARG A 908 -19.14 -24.96 5.47
C ARG A 908 -20.64 -25.04 5.77
N THR A 909 -21.51 -24.71 4.81
CA THR A 909 -22.98 -24.74 4.96
C THR A 909 -23.63 -26.02 4.41
N LYS A 910 -22.85 -26.99 3.93
CA LYS A 910 -23.36 -28.27 3.39
C LYS A 910 -22.63 -29.47 3.98
N THR A 911 -22.89 -29.81 5.24
CA THR A 911 -22.63 -31.16 5.76
C THR A 911 -23.53 -31.43 6.97
N PHE A 912 -24.59 -32.24 6.73
CA PHE A 912 -25.46 -33.06 7.62
C PHE A 912 -25.73 -32.57 9.07
N LEU A 913 -26.95 -32.43 9.58
CA LEU A 913 -28.24 -33.14 9.41
C LEU A 913 -29.40 -32.17 9.74
#